data_AF-Q02BX2-F1
#
_entry.id   AF-Q02BX2-F1
#
_cell.length_a   1.000
_cell.length_b   1.000
_cell.length_c   1.000
_cell.angle_alpha   90.00
_cell.angle_beta   90.00
_cell.angle_gamma   90.00
#
_symmetry.space_group_name_H-M   'P 1'
#
loop_
_entity.id
_entity.type
_entity.pdbx_description
1 polymer ?
#
loop_
_entity_poly.entity_id
_entity_poly.type
_entity_poly.pdbx_seq_one_letter_code
_entity_poly.pdbx_strand_id
1 'polypeptide(L)'
;MLGTPWQERKSRYDVVVIGSGYGGAISAARLAAAKLNPKPSVCILERGKEWQPGDFPETLDGVIGAARSDLNPLGLYELLTHPDISVIKGSGLGGTSLINANVAIVPDREVFEQFHWPSTLTFDELQPYYARAAGILAPSQHPRALQLAKVKALNRRAQEMGTSAQALNIAVNFTIDGTNPHGVEQRPCNDCGNCVSGCNVRAKNTLYMNYLPMARNAGATILTQTKVEWLEKLAGGGWRIHGKHVKGFQDDEQFTLDAGEIVLSAGSLNSTEILLRSEAHGLSVSPALGTKFSGNGDFFGLAYNGDYETDVLGYLYKQAPAAGDSPAPGPNIVGLVRYTNGVPEAQRIAIEDFSFPNAYIDGAKAAFGMLRGQDTVTGNEDAQRDRLARDLNPASAAHDPNGAMNHSMLYLVMGQDNARGSILFEAPIGERDGRIRISWDKAGQQQIFTRMNEEIRRHAHALRSNFISNPTWSMFNLRHLITAHPLGGCPMGDDYLQGAVDPFGRVFAGDGSVHPGLSVTDGSLIPSALGVNPFLTISALSERIVERKIRALGGEQYPAPPVAVSMSGLRALEAIEYDEGQLEALFRRCPTLGIAALVNHGGQPAIDVATQTIHNDRYWKGFFPRGHVLNVMSSAIFTGFRKEFHQEADGTYSGVTSDTDGRIHARNSLEEIEIAHDSKGTLEPGRYILLRYLDPPWQGFYDIFKLVNDDLLIGRVYLGEFPNGARVFTFPMSRAYRFEQMTVDDHAALFAAGPVPTAAQLNGVWRMDTISNANHAGGIAYLQFNNQPDGRLEARYELMGLMEGMVTPSFLKDHFQLNDFTPFHDEIRRVTDDFLVGKYVAPLPSALATLVGNQSLGLFHTEAAGKFGFYYMLTRMTGTGLPEATLLKPFLDVQLPDGVGMTFDEKMEGWYFNGMAEPAPGHDGDLTIGARIPAGGDPAGGVACVFDGRMTIRDVNEFVDGYEHEASIKGAMTFGAFEGMGQSSFPIDESASRFNYLRVNAATGEAEMRYHIEFATPDGRRFTFDGTKYMQKDSGPGIAELLQDYTTLYCRVHEQTAAGPRATGMAYLKFRTFEDLAATGSLAAFLTSFQVTGTGDPVMQFQARMRFIAFTAQFVQREYDPLGF
;
A
#
# COMPACT_ATOMS: atom_id res chain seq x y z
N MET A 1 14.19 -40.47 9.26
CA MET A 1 13.85 -39.33 10.12
C MET A 1 15.12 -38.57 10.47
N LEU A 2 15.03 -37.25 10.50
CA LEU A 2 16.12 -36.31 10.82
C LEU A 2 16.08 -35.84 12.27
N GLY A 3 14.89 -35.84 12.90
CA GLY A 3 14.69 -35.45 14.29
C GLY A 3 15.54 -36.26 15.26
N THR A 4 16.11 -35.57 16.24
CA THR A 4 16.79 -36.16 17.40
C THR A 4 15.77 -36.31 18.53
N PRO A 5 15.72 -37.45 19.24
CA PRO A 5 14.82 -37.61 20.39
C PRO A 5 14.99 -36.50 21.43
N TRP A 6 13.88 -35.98 21.96
CA TRP A 6 13.87 -34.87 22.93
C TRP A 6 14.75 -35.12 24.17
N GLN A 7 14.86 -36.38 24.58
CA GLN A 7 15.63 -36.83 25.74
C GLN A 7 17.15 -36.74 25.51
N GLU A 8 17.61 -36.68 24.26
CA GLU A 8 19.03 -36.55 23.89
C GLU A 8 19.49 -35.09 23.79
N ARG A 9 18.63 -34.11 24.15
CA ARG A 9 19.00 -32.70 24.17
C ARG A 9 20.12 -32.42 25.17
N LYS A 10 20.99 -31.48 24.83
CA LYS A 10 21.96 -30.90 25.79
C LYS A 10 21.30 -29.74 26.53
N SER A 11 21.78 -29.46 27.73
CA SER A 11 21.39 -28.24 28.48
C SER A 11 21.94 -26.96 27.86
N ARG A 12 23.02 -27.08 27.08
CA ARG A 12 23.69 -25.96 26.40
C ARG A 12 24.22 -26.35 25.03
N TYR A 13 24.13 -25.41 24.09
CA TYR A 13 24.76 -25.48 22.77
C TYR A 13 25.60 -24.23 22.50
N ASP A 14 26.57 -24.32 21.59
CA ASP A 14 27.34 -23.15 21.15
C ASP A 14 26.49 -22.26 20.25
N VAL A 15 25.72 -22.87 19.33
CA VAL A 15 24.77 -22.17 18.46
C VAL A 15 23.41 -22.86 18.47
N VAL A 16 22.36 -22.08 18.69
CA VAL A 16 20.97 -22.51 18.52
C VAL A 16 20.31 -21.75 17.39
N VAL A 17 19.70 -22.49 16.47
CA VAL A 17 18.93 -21.97 15.36
C VAL A 17 17.45 -22.22 15.64
N ILE A 18 16.66 -21.17 15.75
CA ILE A 18 15.23 -21.25 16.08
C ILE A 18 14.43 -21.19 14.78
N GLY A 19 13.74 -22.27 14.45
CA GLY A 19 13.03 -22.46 13.19
C GLY A 19 13.86 -23.20 12.15
N SER A 20 13.19 -24.03 11.36
CA SER A 20 13.81 -24.90 10.34
C SER A 20 13.43 -24.55 8.89
N GLY A 21 12.96 -23.33 8.66
CA GLY A 21 12.72 -22.78 7.32
C GLY A 21 14.01 -22.47 6.56
N TYR A 22 13.92 -21.73 5.45
CA TYR A 22 15.06 -21.46 4.55
C TYR A 22 16.27 -20.92 5.31
N GLY A 23 16.10 -19.85 6.09
CA GLY A 23 17.18 -19.28 6.89
C GLY A 23 17.81 -20.24 7.88
N GLY A 24 16.99 -21.00 8.60
CA GLY A 24 17.42 -21.86 9.68
C GLY A 24 18.13 -23.12 9.18
N ALA A 25 17.57 -23.76 8.16
CA ALA A 25 18.18 -24.93 7.54
C ALA A 25 19.54 -24.58 6.91
N ILE A 26 19.62 -23.45 6.18
CA ILE A 26 20.88 -22.96 5.59
C ILE A 26 21.89 -22.62 6.68
N SER A 27 21.47 -21.84 7.68
CA SER A 27 22.35 -21.40 8.77
C SER A 27 22.93 -22.61 9.51
N ALA A 28 22.09 -23.56 9.91
CA ALA A 28 22.51 -24.76 10.62
C ALA A 28 23.43 -25.64 9.77
N ALA A 29 23.12 -25.84 8.48
CA ALA A 29 23.94 -26.64 7.57
C ALA A 29 25.34 -26.06 7.42
N ARG A 30 25.45 -24.74 7.22
CA ARG A 30 26.74 -24.05 7.05
C ARG A 30 27.54 -24.02 8.35
N LEU A 31 26.90 -23.70 9.48
CA LEU A 31 27.56 -23.65 10.79
C LEU A 31 28.05 -25.04 11.24
N ALA A 32 27.22 -26.08 11.08
CA ALA A 32 27.60 -27.44 11.47
C ALA A 32 28.72 -28.02 10.59
N ALA A 33 28.79 -27.61 9.31
CA ALA A 33 29.82 -28.02 8.38
C ALA A 33 31.10 -27.15 8.45
N ALA A 34 31.07 -26.02 9.15
CA ALA A 34 32.19 -25.09 9.25
C ALA A 34 33.41 -25.74 9.92
N LYS A 35 34.60 -25.48 9.38
CA LYS A 35 35.89 -25.99 9.91
C LYS A 35 36.45 -25.07 11.00
N LEU A 36 35.62 -24.76 12.00
CA LEU A 36 36.01 -23.97 13.17
C LEU A 36 36.73 -24.85 14.21
N ASN A 37 37.64 -24.26 14.99
CA ASN A 37 38.34 -24.95 16.07
C ASN A 37 38.29 -24.11 17.37
N PRO A 38 37.55 -24.54 18.41
CA PRO A 38 36.75 -25.77 18.47
C PRO A 38 35.56 -25.75 17.51
N LYS A 39 35.11 -26.93 17.08
CA LYS A 39 33.90 -27.07 16.26
C LYS A 39 32.66 -26.79 17.12
N PRO A 40 31.78 -25.85 16.72
CA PRO A 40 30.60 -25.52 17.51
C PRO A 40 29.57 -26.65 17.50
N SER A 41 28.92 -26.86 18.64
CA SER A 41 27.69 -27.64 18.74
C SER A 41 26.50 -26.82 18.25
N VAL A 42 25.75 -27.36 17.28
CA VAL A 42 24.63 -26.69 16.63
C VAL A 42 23.32 -27.43 16.92
N CYS A 43 22.29 -26.71 17.34
CA CYS A 43 20.94 -27.24 17.55
C CYS A 43 19.90 -26.45 16.77
N ILE A 44 18.99 -27.15 16.08
CA ILE A 44 17.78 -26.57 15.49
C ILE A 44 16.61 -26.84 16.44
N LEU A 45 15.83 -25.81 16.78
CA LEU A 45 14.54 -25.93 17.48
C LEU A 45 13.41 -25.64 16.51
N GLU A 46 12.57 -26.63 16.22
CA GLU A 46 11.40 -26.51 15.33
C GLU A 46 10.11 -26.74 16.11
N ARG A 47 9.16 -25.81 16.04
CA ARG A 47 7.90 -25.90 16.79
C ARG A 47 6.94 -26.97 16.25
N GLY A 48 7.00 -27.27 14.95
CA GLY A 48 6.17 -28.29 14.31
C GLY A 48 6.79 -29.69 14.37
N LYS A 49 6.07 -30.67 13.83
CA LYS A 49 6.56 -32.05 13.71
C LYS A 49 7.35 -32.27 12.42
N GLU A 50 7.99 -33.44 12.34
CA GLU A 50 8.62 -33.92 11.10
C GLU A 50 7.54 -34.55 10.20
N TRP A 51 7.33 -33.96 9.01
CA TRP A 51 6.43 -34.46 7.98
C TRP A 51 7.24 -35.10 6.85
N GLN A 52 7.02 -36.37 6.57
CA GLN A 52 7.73 -37.08 5.50
C GLN A 52 6.87 -37.20 4.25
N PRO A 53 7.47 -37.32 3.05
CA PRO A 53 6.73 -37.69 1.85
C PRO A 53 5.97 -39.00 2.07
N GLY A 54 4.64 -38.93 1.95
CA GLY A 54 3.69 -39.98 2.33
C GLY A 54 2.72 -39.54 3.43
N ASP A 55 3.10 -38.56 4.26
CA ASP A 55 2.30 -38.05 5.39
C ASP A 55 1.40 -36.87 5.01
N PHE A 56 1.63 -36.22 3.86
CA PHE A 56 0.88 -35.01 3.49
C PHE A 56 -0.55 -35.38 3.07
N PRO A 57 -1.56 -34.64 3.55
CA PRO A 57 -2.95 -34.91 3.19
C PRO A 57 -3.25 -34.57 1.73
N GLU A 58 -4.09 -35.39 1.11
CA GLU A 58 -4.55 -35.22 -0.28
C GLU A 58 -6.08 -35.06 -0.39
N THR A 59 -6.76 -34.97 0.75
CA THR A 59 -8.20 -34.72 0.89
C THR A 59 -8.44 -33.49 1.75
N LEU A 60 -9.57 -32.81 1.54
CA LEU A 60 -9.94 -31.61 2.29
C LEU A 60 -10.00 -31.87 3.81
N ASP A 61 -10.65 -32.96 4.23
CA ASP A 61 -10.74 -33.34 5.64
C ASP A 61 -9.35 -33.60 6.26
N GLY A 62 -8.43 -34.17 5.48
CA GLY A 62 -7.05 -34.37 5.89
C GLY A 62 -6.30 -33.04 6.08
N VAL A 63 -6.50 -32.08 5.17
CA VAL A 63 -5.94 -30.73 5.29
C VAL A 63 -6.50 -30.02 6.53
N ILE A 64 -7.82 -30.07 6.75
CA ILE A 64 -8.47 -29.49 7.93
C ILE A 64 -7.95 -30.14 9.21
N GLY A 65 -7.83 -31.47 9.24
CA GLY A 65 -7.27 -32.21 10.39
C GLY A 65 -5.78 -31.91 10.63
N ALA A 66 -5.05 -31.50 9.59
CA ALA A 66 -3.67 -31.04 9.66
C ALA A 66 -3.54 -29.52 9.86
N ALA A 67 -4.64 -28.76 9.97
CA ALA A 67 -4.59 -27.34 10.22
C ALA A 67 -4.11 -27.06 11.65
N ARG A 68 -3.22 -26.09 11.79
CA ARG A 68 -2.68 -25.63 13.06
C ARG A 68 -3.69 -24.71 13.73
N SER A 69 -4.00 -25.01 14.99
CA SER A 69 -4.88 -24.23 15.85
C SER A 69 -4.51 -24.49 17.31
N ASP A 70 -5.19 -23.84 18.26
CA ASP A 70 -5.03 -24.18 19.67
C ASP A 70 -5.34 -25.65 19.94
N LEU A 71 -6.35 -26.22 19.27
CA LEU A 71 -6.73 -27.64 19.37
C LEU A 71 -5.74 -28.59 18.68
N ASN A 72 -4.98 -28.10 17.72
CA ASN A 72 -3.94 -28.86 17.01
C ASN A 72 -2.63 -28.04 16.93
N PRO A 73 -1.89 -27.93 18.04
CA PRO A 73 -0.70 -27.07 18.10
C PRO A 73 0.49 -27.67 17.34
N LEU A 74 0.36 -28.83 16.69
CA LEU A 74 1.36 -29.47 15.84
C LEU A 74 0.93 -29.61 14.38
N GLY A 75 -0.18 -28.94 13.99
CA GLY A 75 -0.65 -28.88 12.60
C GLY A 75 0.36 -28.25 11.65
N LEU A 76 0.26 -28.60 10.37
CA LEU A 76 1.12 -28.14 9.27
C LEU A 76 0.69 -26.79 8.71
N TYR A 77 -0.59 -26.64 8.38
CA TYR A 77 -1.11 -25.45 7.69
C TYR A 77 -1.60 -24.45 8.71
N GLU A 78 -1.02 -23.25 8.74
CA GLU A 78 -1.45 -22.18 9.63
C GLU A 78 -1.98 -21.01 8.79
N LEU A 79 -3.23 -20.65 9.04
CA LEU A 79 -3.88 -19.46 8.49
C LEU A 79 -4.07 -18.47 9.65
N LEU A 80 -3.42 -17.31 9.56
CA LEU A 80 -3.52 -16.25 10.55
C LEU A 80 -4.30 -15.09 9.94
N THR A 81 -5.48 -14.80 10.47
CA THR A 81 -6.34 -13.71 10.00
C THR A 81 -6.18 -12.48 10.89
N HIS A 82 -5.71 -11.38 10.30
CA HIS A 82 -5.67 -10.05 10.91
C HIS A 82 -6.72 -9.14 10.24
N PRO A 83 -6.98 -7.90 10.73
CA PRO A 83 -7.99 -7.05 10.13
C PRO A 83 -7.77 -6.79 8.63
N ASP A 84 -6.54 -6.44 8.23
CA ASP A 84 -6.23 -5.98 6.88
C ASP A 84 -5.71 -7.09 5.95
N ILE A 85 -5.14 -8.17 6.52
CA ILE A 85 -4.47 -9.22 5.76
C ILE A 85 -4.53 -10.58 6.48
N SER A 86 -4.67 -11.65 5.70
CA SER A 86 -4.47 -13.02 6.15
C SER A 86 -3.15 -13.58 5.66
N VAL A 87 -2.45 -14.33 6.51
CA VAL A 87 -1.14 -14.93 6.22
C VAL A 87 -1.26 -16.45 6.23
N ILE A 88 -0.78 -17.09 5.17
CA ILE A 88 -0.70 -18.56 5.04
C ILE A 88 0.75 -18.99 5.23
N LYS A 89 1.01 -19.93 6.15
CA LYS A 89 2.36 -20.47 6.38
C LYS A 89 2.37 -21.93 6.83
N GLY A 90 3.53 -22.57 6.64
CA GLY A 90 3.78 -23.95 7.06
C GLY A 90 4.45 -24.04 8.44
N SER A 91 4.11 -25.06 9.21
CA SER A 91 4.67 -25.36 10.54
C SER A 91 5.12 -26.82 10.64
N GLY A 92 6.42 -27.06 10.50
CA GLY A 92 7.01 -28.39 10.49
C GLY A 92 8.50 -28.35 10.14
N LEU A 93 9.18 -29.48 10.25
CA LEU A 93 10.62 -29.58 9.93
C LEU A 93 10.88 -29.28 8.44
N GLY A 94 11.30 -28.06 8.13
CA GLY A 94 11.41 -27.50 6.77
C GLY A 94 10.57 -26.23 6.55
N GLY A 95 9.75 -25.83 7.51
CA GLY A 95 8.88 -24.64 7.45
C GLY A 95 7.96 -24.63 6.22
N THR A 96 7.74 -23.45 5.65
CA THR A 96 6.87 -23.27 4.47
C THR A 96 7.41 -23.93 3.20
N SER A 97 8.68 -24.40 3.15
CA SER A 97 9.16 -25.19 2.00
C SER A 97 8.34 -26.47 1.80
N LEU A 98 7.70 -26.99 2.87
CA LEU A 98 6.82 -28.14 2.80
C LEU A 98 5.57 -27.87 1.93
N ILE A 99 5.06 -26.63 1.93
CA ILE A 99 3.75 -26.27 1.34
C ILE A 99 3.78 -25.12 0.32
N ASN A 100 4.96 -24.60 -0.07
CA ASN A 100 5.05 -23.56 -1.11
C ASN A 100 5.01 -24.11 -2.55
N ALA A 101 5.00 -23.23 -3.55
CA ALA A 101 4.93 -23.59 -4.97
C ALA A 101 6.29 -23.83 -5.66
N ASN A 102 7.42 -23.73 -4.95
CA ASN A 102 8.80 -23.97 -5.44
C ASN A 102 9.39 -22.94 -6.42
N VAL A 103 8.74 -21.81 -6.64
CA VAL A 103 9.20 -20.82 -7.62
C VAL A 103 10.46 -20.06 -7.17
N ALA A 104 11.55 -20.20 -7.93
CA ALA A 104 12.84 -19.58 -7.65
C ALA A 104 13.12 -18.44 -8.64
N ILE A 105 12.83 -17.20 -8.22
CA ILE A 105 13.05 -16.01 -9.03
C ILE A 105 14.01 -15.06 -8.31
N VAL A 106 14.87 -14.39 -9.08
CA VAL A 106 15.69 -13.27 -8.60
C VAL A 106 14.90 -11.98 -8.89
N PRO A 107 14.68 -11.10 -7.88
CA PRO A 107 14.00 -9.82 -8.08
C PRO A 107 14.72 -8.92 -9.07
N ASP A 108 14.03 -7.88 -9.55
CA ASP A 108 14.66 -6.82 -10.35
C ASP A 108 15.74 -6.09 -9.54
N ARG A 109 16.73 -5.50 -10.23
CA ARG A 109 17.84 -4.78 -9.59
C ARG A 109 17.32 -3.60 -8.78
N GLU A 110 16.35 -2.89 -9.34
CA GLU A 110 15.78 -1.66 -8.81
C GLU A 110 15.16 -1.86 -7.41
N VAL A 111 14.72 -3.08 -7.08
CA VAL A 111 14.23 -3.44 -5.74
C VAL A 111 15.28 -3.16 -4.66
N PHE A 112 16.56 -3.41 -4.96
CA PHE A 112 17.68 -3.19 -4.03
C PHE A 112 18.18 -1.74 -4.05
N GLU A 113 17.70 -0.91 -4.98
CA GLU A 113 18.04 0.51 -5.11
C GLU A 113 17.02 1.41 -4.38
N GLN A 114 15.93 0.82 -3.85
CA GLN A 114 14.94 1.52 -3.03
C GLN A 114 15.53 2.00 -1.70
N PHE A 115 15.02 3.12 -1.19
CA PHE A 115 15.45 3.77 0.07
C PHE A 115 15.41 2.87 1.31
N HIS A 116 14.72 1.73 1.26
CA HIS A 116 14.49 0.86 2.41
C HIS A 116 15.57 -0.20 2.62
N TRP A 117 16.41 -0.49 1.61
CA TRP A 117 17.50 -1.47 1.71
C TRP A 117 18.78 -0.82 2.27
N PRO A 118 19.59 -1.56 3.05
CA PRO A 118 20.85 -1.02 3.55
C PRO A 118 21.80 -0.63 2.42
N SER A 119 22.49 0.50 2.55
CA SER A 119 23.37 1.04 1.49
C SER A 119 24.54 0.12 1.14
N THR A 120 24.90 -0.77 2.08
CA THR A 120 25.97 -1.75 1.90
C THR A 120 25.55 -2.98 1.10
N LEU A 121 24.24 -3.20 0.90
CA LEU A 121 23.68 -4.40 0.29
C LEU A 121 23.15 -4.09 -1.10
N THR A 122 23.84 -4.61 -2.12
CA THR A 122 23.49 -4.37 -3.53
C THR A 122 23.09 -5.66 -4.24
N PHE A 123 22.39 -5.53 -5.37
CA PHE A 123 22.07 -6.65 -6.25
C PHE A 123 23.30 -7.48 -6.63
N ASP A 124 24.41 -6.81 -6.99
CA ASP A 124 25.64 -7.47 -7.42
C ASP A 124 26.35 -8.22 -6.28
N GLU A 125 26.30 -7.67 -5.07
CA GLU A 125 26.83 -8.34 -3.88
C GLU A 125 26.06 -9.64 -3.58
N LEU A 126 24.74 -9.67 -3.84
CA LEU A 126 23.91 -10.86 -3.59
C LEU A 126 24.02 -11.94 -4.66
N GLN A 127 24.48 -11.63 -5.87
CA GLN A 127 24.53 -12.61 -6.97
C GLN A 127 25.23 -13.93 -6.58
N PRO A 128 26.47 -13.91 -6.04
CA PRO A 128 27.16 -15.15 -5.69
C PRO A 128 26.39 -16.02 -4.69
N TYR A 129 25.59 -15.39 -3.83
CA TYR A 129 24.76 -16.06 -2.84
C TYR A 129 23.48 -16.63 -3.45
N TYR A 130 22.89 -15.95 -4.43
CA TYR A 130 21.83 -16.52 -5.27
C TYR A 130 22.31 -17.79 -5.98
N ALA A 131 23.48 -17.74 -6.62
CA ALA A 131 24.07 -18.89 -7.30
C ALA A 131 24.36 -20.05 -6.33
N ARG A 132 24.87 -19.75 -5.13
CA ARG A 132 25.15 -20.75 -4.09
C ARG A 132 23.88 -21.43 -3.60
N ALA A 133 22.83 -20.67 -3.31
CA ALA A 133 21.54 -21.20 -2.88
C ALA A 133 20.89 -22.04 -3.98
N ALA A 134 20.87 -21.54 -5.22
CA ALA A 134 20.36 -22.27 -6.38
C ALA A 134 21.13 -23.58 -6.62
N GLY A 135 22.44 -23.62 -6.38
CA GLY A 135 23.24 -24.84 -6.52
C GLY A 135 22.83 -25.98 -5.58
N ILE A 136 22.21 -25.69 -4.43
CA ILE A 136 21.73 -26.70 -3.47
C ILE A 136 20.23 -26.96 -3.61
N LEU A 137 19.43 -25.90 -3.79
CA LEU A 137 17.98 -26.03 -4.01
C LEU A 137 17.64 -26.63 -5.37
N ALA A 138 18.60 -26.58 -6.31
CA ALA A 138 18.55 -27.13 -7.66
C ALA A 138 17.25 -26.77 -8.41
N PRO A 139 16.90 -25.47 -8.56
CA PRO A 139 15.74 -25.09 -9.33
C PRO A 139 15.99 -25.33 -10.82
N SER A 140 15.00 -25.84 -11.53
CA SER A 140 15.06 -26.14 -12.96
C SER A 140 13.71 -25.93 -13.64
N GLN A 141 13.71 -25.76 -14.97
CA GLN A 141 12.47 -25.65 -15.73
C GLN A 141 11.83 -27.03 -15.94
N HIS A 142 10.50 -27.07 -15.92
CA HIS A 142 9.75 -28.26 -16.31
C HIS A 142 10.02 -28.60 -17.80
N PRO A 143 10.36 -29.86 -18.17
CA PRO A 143 10.76 -30.22 -19.53
C PRO A 143 9.73 -29.92 -20.63
N ARG A 144 8.45 -29.85 -20.27
CA ARG A 144 7.33 -29.54 -21.18
C ARG A 144 6.57 -28.28 -20.77
N ALA A 145 7.20 -27.35 -20.04
CA ALA A 145 6.54 -26.18 -19.44
C ALA A 145 5.58 -25.46 -20.41
N LEU A 146 6.08 -25.02 -21.57
CA LEU A 146 5.30 -24.28 -22.57
C LEU A 146 4.23 -25.12 -23.29
N GLN A 147 4.18 -26.43 -23.07
CA GLN A 147 3.21 -27.33 -23.68
C GLN A 147 1.97 -27.54 -22.80
N LEU A 148 2.06 -27.23 -21.49
CA LEU A 148 0.95 -27.37 -20.54
C LEU A 148 -0.18 -26.40 -20.87
N ALA A 149 -1.44 -26.85 -20.75
CA ALA A 149 -2.60 -26.07 -21.14
C ALA A 149 -2.72 -24.76 -20.33
N LYS A 150 -2.50 -24.78 -19.01
CA LYS A 150 -2.45 -23.58 -18.17
C LYS A 150 -1.38 -22.56 -18.57
N VAL A 151 -0.22 -23.00 -19.04
CA VAL A 151 0.85 -22.08 -19.52
C VAL A 151 0.49 -21.51 -20.89
N LYS A 152 -0.15 -22.29 -21.76
CA LYS A 152 -0.72 -21.79 -23.02
C LYS A 152 -1.83 -20.78 -22.77
N ALA A 153 -2.68 -21.01 -21.78
CA ALA A 153 -3.74 -20.09 -21.35
C ALA A 153 -3.13 -18.76 -20.86
N LEU A 154 -2.14 -18.81 -19.96
CA LEU A 154 -1.36 -17.65 -19.52
C LEU A 154 -0.73 -16.88 -20.70
N ASN A 155 -0.23 -17.60 -21.71
CA ASN A 155 0.41 -17.02 -22.89
C ASN A 155 -0.56 -16.27 -23.82
N ARG A 156 -1.88 -16.54 -23.78
CA ARG A 156 -2.85 -15.86 -24.65
C ARG A 156 -2.87 -14.36 -24.39
N ARG A 157 -2.98 -13.96 -23.12
CA ARG A 157 -2.92 -12.55 -22.74
C ARG A 157 -1.55 -11.93 -23.02
N ALA A 158 -0.47 -12.70 -22.82
CA ALA A 158 0.89 -12.24 -23.14
C ALA A 158 1.06 -11.90 -24.63
N GLN A 159 0.47 -12.68 -25.54
CA GLN A 159 0.54 -12.45 -26.98
C GLN A 159 -0.19 -11.18 -27.41
N GLU A 160 -1.32 -10.85 -26.80
CA GLU A 160 -2.05 -9.59 -27.04
C GLU A 160 -1.20 -8.36 -26.68
N MET A 161 -0.30 -8.50 -25.71
CA MET A 161 0.64 -7.45 -25.31
C MET A 161 1.94 -7.44 -26.13
N GLY A 162 2.08 -8.30 -27.14
CA GLY A 162 3.30 -8.45 -27.92
C GLY A 162 4.46 -9.12 -27.16
N THR A 163 4.18 -9.89 -26.11
CA THR A 163 5.16 -10.68 -25.35
C THR A 163 4.80 -12.16 -25.32
N SER A 164 5.45 -12.96 -24.47
CA SER A 164 5.17 -14.39 -24.30
C SER A 164 5.40 -14.85 -22.86
N ALA A 165 4.64 -15.85 -22.44
CA ALA A 165 4.84 -16.53 -21.17
C ALA A 165 6.18 -17.27 -21.14
N GLN A 166 6.81 -17.29 -19.97
CA GLN A 166 8.13 -17.85 -19.74
C GLN A 166 8.04 -19.06 -18.83
N ALA A 167 8.88 -20.07 -19.06
CA ALA A 167 9.01 -21.21 -18.16
C ALA A 167 9.81 -20.81 -16.91
N LEU A 168 9.26 -21.07 -15.73
CA LEU A 168 9.89 -20.77 -14.45
C LEU A 168 10.92 -21.82 -14.05
N ASN A 169 11.98 -21.36 -13.38
CA ASN A 169 12.84 -22.23 -12.60
C ASN A 169 12.13 -22.57 -11.28
N ILE A 170 11.86 -23.85 -11.06
CA ILE A 170 11.19 -24.35 -9.86
C ILE A 170 12.06 -25.39 -9.16
N ALA A 171 12.10 -25.36 -7.82
CA ALA A 171 12.82 -26.30 -6.97
C ALA A 171 12.13 -27.68 -6.93
N VAL A 172 12.07 -28.33 -8.09
CA VAL A 172 11.46 -29.64 -8.33
C VAL A 172 12.44 -30.49 -9.13
N ASN A 173 12.58 -31.74 -8.71
CA ASN A 173 13.38 -32.73 -9.39
C ASN A 173 12.58 -33.38 -10.54
N PHE A 174 13.15 -33.35 -11.74
CA PHE A 174 12.59 -33.99 -12.95
C PHE A 174 13.41 -35.17 -13.46
N THR A 175 14.58 -35.45 -12.87
CA THR A 175 15.55 -36.38 -13.46
C THR A 175 16.11 -37.41 -12.48
N ILE A 176 16.34 -37.06 -11.22
CA ILE A 176 16.90 -37.98 -10.22
C ILE A 176 15.85 -39.02 -9.83
N ASP A 177 16.19 -40.30 -9.96
CA ASP A 177 15.43 -41.42 -9.43
C ASP A 177 16.36 -42.29 -8.58
N GLY A 178 16.27 -42.12 -7.25
CA GLY A 178 17.18 -42.70 -6.28
C GLY A 178 17.78 -41.66 -5.31
N THR A 179 18.90 -42.00 -4.69
CA THR A 179 19.54 -41.16 -3.67
C THR A 179 20.21 -39.93 -4.27
N ASN A 180 19.87 -38.74 -3.75
CA ASN A 180 20.42 -37.47 -4.18
C ASN A 180 21.80 -37.16 -3.53
N PRO A 181 22.50 -36.09 -3.93
CA PRO A 181 23.82 -35.73 -3.39
C PRO A 181 23.87 -35.46 -1.88
N HIS A 182 22.71 -35.30 -1.23
CA HIS A 182 22.58 -35.04 0.21
C HIS A 182 22.18 -36.29 1.01
N GLY A 183 22.09 -37.46 0.34
CA GLY A 183 21.80 -38.74 0.97
C GLY A 183 20.31 -39.03 1.17
N VAL A 184 19.42 -38.35 0.43
CA VAL A 184 17.96 -38.53 0.52
C VAL A 184 17.40 -39.15 -0.75
N GLU A 185 16.50 -40.12 -0.61
CA GLU A 185 15.79 -40.75 -1.72
C GLU A 185 14.82 -39.76 -2.40
N GLN A 186 14.99 -39.55 -3.71
CA GLN A 186 14.12 -38.72 -4.54
C GLN A 186 13.56 -39.49 -5.73
N ARG A 187 12.49 -38.96 -6.31
CA ARG A 187 11.89 -39.44 -7.55
C ARG A 187 11.59 -38.28 -8.49
N PRO A 188 11.55 -38.50 -9.80
CA PRO A 188 11.12 -37.46 -10.73
C PRO A 188 9.66 -37.07 -10.47
N CYS A 189 9.34 -35.80 -10.69
CA CYS A 189 7.96 -35.30 -10.66
C CYS A 189 7.07 -36.11 -11.61
N ASN A 190 5.85 -36.42 -11.16
CA ASN A 190 4.81 -37.10 -11.95
C ASN A 190 3.63 -36.17 -12.30
N ASP A 191 3.83 -34.87 -12.21
CA ASP A 191 2.90 -33.84 -12.65
C ASP A 191 1.55 -33.77 -11.89
N CYS A 192 1.48 -34.33 -10.67
CA CYS A 192 0.23 -34.47 -9.92
C CYS A 192 -0.42 -33.17 -9.41
N GLY A 193 0.26 -32.02 -9.41
CA GLY A 193 -0.34 -30.73 -8.99
C GLY A 193 -0.58 -30.54 -7.49
N ASN A 194 0.04 -31.34 -6.61
CA ASN A 194 -0.16 -31.26 -5.14
C ASN A 194 0.97 -30.55 -4.37
N CYS A 195 1.81 -29.77 -5.04
CA CYS A 195 2.99 -29.13 -4.44
C CYS A 195 2.67 -28.28 -3.21
N VAL A 196 1.54 -27.56 -3.21
CA VAL A 196 1.16 -26.65 -2.11
C VAL A 196 0.40 -27.32 -0.96
N SER A 197 -0.17 -28.51 -1.18
CA SER A 197 -0.62 -29.37 -0.08
C SER A 197 0.52 -30.24 0.47
N GLY A 198 1.63 -30.36 -0.24
CA GLY A 198 2.80 -31.12 0.18
C GLY A 198 3.08 -32.30 -0.73
N CYS A 199 4.36 -32.51 -1.06
CA CYS A 199 4.75 -33.47 -2.09
C CYS A 199 4.98 -34.87 -1.53
N ASN A 200 4.03 -35.79 -1.75
CA ASN A 200 4.17 -37.21 -1.43
C ASN A 200 5.05 -37.99 -2.42
N VAL A 201 5.34 -37.43 -3.60
CA VAL A 201 6.13 -38.09 -4.68
C VAL A 201 7.62 -38.19 -4.34
N ARG A 202 8.13 -37.31 -3.47
CA ARG A 202 9.57 -37.06 -3.22
C ARG A 202 10.30 -36.27 -4.32
N ALA A 203 9.55 -35.59 -5.18
CA ALA A 203 10.12 -34.77 -6.27
C ALA A 203 10.45 -33.34 -5.84
N LYS A 204 9.69 -32.76 -4.91
CA LYS A 204 9.88 -31.38 -4.46
C LYS A 204 11.19 -31.23 -3.67
N ASN A 205 12.07 -30.31 -4.07
CA ASN A 205 13.32 -29.99 -3.35
C ASN A 205 13.05 -29.12 -2.11
N THR A 206 12.19 -29.63 -1.23
CA THR A 206 11.99 -29.04 0.11
C THR A 206 13.29 -29.08 0.90
N LEU A 207 13.36 -28.33 2.00
CA LEU A 207 14.57 -28.30 2.84
C LEU A 207 14.90 -29.66 3.45
N TYR A 208 13.91 -30.55 3.56
CA TYR A 208 14.05 -31.94 3.96
C TYR A 208 14.88 -32.77 2.96
N MET A 209 14.99 -32.32 1.71
CA MET A 209 15.77 -33.00 0.65
C MET A 209 17.21 -32.51 0.55
N ASN A 210 17.59 -31.42 1.22
CA ASN A 210 18.90 -30.77 1.03
C ASN A 210 19.56 -30.28 2.34
N TYR A 211 19.32 -29.04 2.76
CA TYR A 211 20.03 -28.37 3.84
C TYR A 211 19.82 -29.05 5.21
N LEU A 212 18.64 -29.60 5.50
CA LEU A 212 18.40 -30.28 6.78
C LEU A 212 19.20 -31.61 6.90
N PRO A 213 19.20 -32.50 5.88
CA PRO A 213 20.14 -33.61 5.83
C PRO A 213 21.60 -33.18 5.93
N MET A 214 22.00 -32.09 5.24
CA MET A 214 23.37 -31.57 5.33
C MET A 214 23.74 -31.18 6.77
N ALA A 215 22.85 -30.46 7.48
CA ALA A 215 23.06 -30.08 8.88
C ALA A 215 23.16 -31.32 9.78
N ARG A 216 22.25 -32.29 9.61
CA ARG A 216 22.24 -33.52 10.40
C ARG A 216 23.50 -34.35 10.19
N ASN A 217 23.91 -34.55 8.94
CA ASN A 217 25.12 -35.28 8.57
C ASN A 217 26.39 -34.59 9.07
N ALA A 218 26.37 -33.27 9.21
CA ALA A 218 27.46 -32.49 9.79
C ALA A 218 27.48 -32.49 11.34
N GLY A 219 26.49 -33.12 11.99
CA GLY A 219 26.43 -33.32 13.44
C GLY A 219 25.46 -32.39 14.18
N ALA A 220 24.59 -31.65 13.49
CA ALA A 220 23.57 -30.84 14.15
C ALA A 220 22.53 -31.71 14.89
N THR A 221 22.09 -31.24 16.06
CA THR A 221 20.91 -31.77 16.76
C THR A 221 19.66 -31.08 16.21
N ILE A 222 18.59 -31.82 15.97
CA ILE A 222 17.31 -31.27 15.49
C ILE A 222 16.22 -31.66 16.47
N LEU A 223 15.64 -30.70 17.18
CA LEU A 223 14.55 -30.92 18.15
C LEU A 223 13.26 -30.38 17.55
N THR A 224 12.37 -31.28 17.14
CA THR A 224 11.02 -30.93 16.67
C THR A 224 10.08 -30.73 17.84
N GLN A 225 8.86 -30.25 17.57
CA GLN A 225 7.83 -30.01 18.59
C GLN A 225 8.29 -29.08 19.72
N THR A 226 9.23 -28.18 19.42
CA THR A 226 9.89 -27.31 20.39
C THR A 226 9.60 -25.85 20.06
N LYS A 227 8.59 -25.28 20.73
CA LYS A 227 8.16 -23.90 20.56
C LYS A 227 9.00 -23.00 21.47
N VAL A 228 9.80 -22.11 20.89
CA VAL A 228 10.45 -21.03 21.63
C VAL A 228 9.44 -19.90 21.85
N GLU A 229 9.40 -19.34 23.05
CA GLU A 229 8.48 -18.26 23.42
C GLU A 229 9.21 -16.92 23.50
N TRP A 230 10.34 -16.84 24.21
CA TRP A 230 11.14 -15.63 24.38
C TRP A 230 12.59 -15.94 24.76
N LEU A 231 13.44 -14.92 24.74
CA LEU A 231 14.89 -14.99 24.96
C LEU A 231 15.33 -14.10 26.13
N GLU A 232 16.24 -14.62 26.93
CA GLU A 232 16.85 -13.92 28.06
C GLU A 232 18.35 -13.73 27.80
N LYS A 233 18.85 -12.51 28.00
CA LYS A 233 20.28 -12.21 27.93
C LYS A 233 20.94 -12.52 29.27
N LEU A 234 21.95 -13.40 29.28
CA LEU A 234 22.62 -13.80 30.53
C LEU A 234 23.72 -12.82 30.92
N ALA A 235 23.85 -12.51 32.22
CA ALA A 235 24.85 -11.58 32.75
C ALA A 235 26.30 -12.01 32.45
N GLY A 236 26.56 -13.32 32.36
CA GLY A 236 27.88 -13.89 32.02
C GLY A 236 28.16 -13.99 30.51
N GLY A 237 27.29 -13.45 29.66
CA GLY A 237 27.34 -13.62 28.21
C GLY A 237 26.58 -14.86 27.74
N GLY A 238 26.14 -14.82 26.48
CA GLY A 238 25.24 -15.81 25.90
C GLY A 238 23.78 -15.57 26.28
N TRP A 239 22.96 -16.59 26.02
CA TRP A 239 21.51 -16.48 26.00
C TRP A 239 20.85 -17.68 26.67
N ARG A 240 19.70 -17.45 27.28
CA ARG A 240 18.78 -18.51 27.72
C ARG A 240 17.50 -18.44 26.89
N ILE A 241 17.11 -19.60 26.39
CA ILE A 241 15.92 -19.78 25.56
C ILE A 241 14.83 -20.35 26.45
N HIS A 242 13.67 -19.69 26.48
CA HIS A 242 12.49 -20.14 27.19
C HIS A 242 11.46 -20.65 26.21
N GLY A 243 10.89 -21.83 26.46
CA GLY A 243 9.93 -22.42 25.55
C GLY A 243 9.17 -23.63 26.10
N LYS A 244 8.40 -24.25 25.21
CA LYS A 244 7.56 -25.42 25.47
C LYS A 244 7.88 -26.55 24.49
N HIS A 245 8.04 -27.76 25.00
CA HIS A 245 8.03 -28.98 24.19
C HIS A 245 6.60 -29.52 24.13
N VAL A 246 5.97 -29.42 22.96
CA VAL A 246 4.53 -29.66 22.76
C VAL A 246 4.30 -31.10 22.29
N LYS A 247 3.55 -31.89 23.04
CA LYS A 247 3.21 -33.27 22.69
C LYS A 247 1.81 -33.39 22.09
N GLY A 248 0.91 -32.47 22.43
CA GLY A 248 -0.45 -32.44 21.92
C GLY A 248 -1.24 -31.25 22.45
N PHE A 249 -2.57 -31.30 22.29
CA PHE A 249 -3.46 -30.28 22.86
C PHE A 249 -3.37 -30.26 24.39
N GLN A 250 -2.99 -29.12 24.96
CA GLN A 250 -2.79 -28.94 26.41
C GLN A 250 -1.80 -29.94 27.05
N ASP A 251 -0.93 -30.56 26.26
CA ASP A 251 0.13 -31.46 26.73
C ASP A 251 1.48 -30.89 26.28
N ASP A 252 2.12 -30.16 27.18
CA ASP A 252 3.42 -29.55 26.97
C ASP A 252 4.32 -29.60 28.22
N GLU A 253 5.64 -29.56 27.98
CA GLU A 253 6.69 -29.46 29.00
C GLU A 253 7.44 -28.14 28.82
N GLN A 254 7.44 -27.26 29.83
CA GLN A 254 8.29 -26.07 29.81
C GLN A 254 9.76 -26.45 29.90
N PHE A 255 10.62 -25.74 29.17
CA PHE A 255 12.06 -25.94 29.20
C PHE A 255 12.82 -24.63 29.12
N THR A 256 14.05 -24.69 29.64
CA THR A 256 15.10 -23.70 29.36
C THR A 256 16.30 -24.37 28.71
N LEU A 257 16.92 -23.69 27.76
CA LEU A 257 18.13 -24.16 27.08
C LEU A 257 19.09 -22.98 26.86
N ASP A 258 20.37 -23.16 27.22
CA ASP A 258 21.36 -22.09 27.11
C ASP A 258 22.10 -22.16 25.77
N ALA A 259 22.46 -21.00 25.22
CA ALA A 259 23.14 -20.86 23.94
C ALA A 259 24.26 -19.82 24.02
N GLY A 260 25.39 -20.06 23.34
CA GLY A 260 26.38 -19.01 23.10
C GLY A 260 25.85 -18.00 22.08
N GLU A 261 25.33 -18.51 20.98
CA GLU A 261 24.79 -17.77 19.85
C GLU A 261 23.36 -18.25 19.53
N ILE A 262 22.49 -17.31 19.16
CA ILE A 262 21.13 -17.55 18.68
C ILE A 262 21.00 -17.01 17.24
N VAL A 263 20.44 -17.85 16.37
CA VAL A 263 19.99 -17.50 15.03
C VAL A 263 18.48 -17.67 14.97
N LEU A 264 17.74 -16.56 14.96
CA LEU A 264 16.30 -16.53 14.76
C LEU A 264 15.98 -16.72 13.28
N SER A 265 15.22 -17.77 12.99
CA SER A 265 14.71 -18.10 11.66
C SER A 265 13.30 -18.72 11.72
N ALA A 266 12.44 -18.21 12.61
CA ALA A 266 11.07 -18.69 12.79
C ALA A 266 10.07 -18.16 11.73
N GLY A 267 10.56 -17.41 10.74
CA GLY A 267 9.79 -16.71 9.72
C GLY A 267 9.39 -15.30 10.14
N SER A 268 8.94 -14.49 9.18
CA SER A 268 8.61 -13.07 9.35
C SER A 268 7.85 -12.79 10.66
N LEU A 269 6.73 -13.47 10.86
CA LEU A 269 5.86 -13.27 12.02
C LEU A 269 6.49 -13.76 13.34
N ASN A 270 6.97 -15.01 13.41
CA ASN A 270 7.36 -15.59 14.70
C ASN A 270 8.75 -15.16 15.18
N SER A 271 9.67 -14.80 14.28
CA SER A 271 10.94 -14.18 14.71
C SER A 271 10.68 -12.80 15.34
N THR A 272 9.76 -12.04 14.72
CA THR A 272 9.30 -10.75 15.26
C THR A 272 8.57 -10.93 16.60
N GLU A 273 7.65 -11.91 16.69
CA GLU A 273 6.94 -12.25 17.93
C GLU A 273 7.91 -12.60 19.07
N ILE A 274 8.91 -13.45 18.82
CA ILE A 274 9.89 -13.85 19.85
C ILE A 274 10.64 -12.63 20.36
N LEU A 275 11.06 -11.71 19.49
CA LEU A 275 11.77 -10.49 19.91
C LEU A 275 10.85 -9.52 20.66
N LEU A 276 9.61 -9.31 20.19
CA LEU A 276 8.63 -8.45 20.88
C LEU A 276 8.25 -9.02 22.25
N ARG A 277 8.08 -10.35 22.36
CA ARG A 277 7.84 -11.00 23.65
C ARG A 277 9.08 -10.88 24.55
N SER A 278 10.29 -11.01 23.99
CA SER A 278 11.53 -10.80 24.74
C SER A 278 11.68 -9.35 25.24
N GLU A 279 11.23 -8.36 24.46
CA GLU A 279 11.14 -6.95 24.86
C GLU A 279 10.22 -6.78 26.07
N ALA A 280 9.05 -7.43 26.08
CA ALA A 280 8.16 -7.46 27.24
C ALA A 280 8.81 -8.11 28.49
N HIS A 281 9.81 -8.97 28.31
CA HIS A 281 10.64 -9.55 29.37
C HIS A 281 11.94 -8.76 29.66
N GLY A 282 12.09 -7.54 29.13
CA GLY A 282 13.20 -6.63 29.46
C GLY A 282 14.37 -6.64 28.47
N LEU A 283 14.27 -7.33 27.33
CA LEU A 283 15.28 -7.22 26.28
C LEU A 283 15.15 -5.86 25.56
N SER A 284 16.17 -5.00 25.69
CA SER A 284 16.24 -3.76 24.91
C SER A 284 16.34 -4.06 23.41
N VAL A 285 15.47 -3.50 22.57
CA VAL A 285 15.44 -3.74 21.11
C VAL A 285 15.26 -2.43 20.34
N SER A 286 15.58 -2.46 19.04
CA SER A 286 15.41 -1.32 18.15
C SER A 286 13.95 -0.88 17.98
N PRO A 287 13.69 0.43 17.78
CA PRO A 287 12.37 0.96 17.43
C PRO A 287 11.85 0.60 16.03
N ALA A 288 12.66 0.00 15.18
CA ALA A 288 12.20 -0.55 13.91
C ALA A 288 11.68 -2.00 14.03
N LEU A 289 11.82 -2.66 15.20
CA LEU A 289 11.22 -3.98 15.41
C LEU A 289 9.69 -3.91 15.27
N GLY A 290 9.13 -4.83 14.50
CA GLY A 290 7.72 -4.90 14.12
C GLY A 290 7.37 -4.11 12.86
N THR A 291 8.26 -3.27 12.32
CA THR A 291 7.94 -2.39 11.18
C THR A 291 8.28 -3.03 9.83
N LYS A 292 7.93 -2.31 8.75
CA LYS A 292 8.20 -2.69 7.36
C LYS A 292 7.57 -4.03 6.95
N PHE A 293 6.44 -4.41 7.56
CA PHE A 293 5.75 -5.63 7.17
C PHE A 293 5.13 -5.47 5.77
N SER A 294 5.35 -6.49 4.94
CA SER A 294 4.87 -6.54 3.55
C SER A 294 4.22 -7.90 3.28
N GLY A 295 3.17 -7.87 2.46
CA GLY A 295 2.52 -9.05 1.90
C GLY A 295 3.12 -9.47 0.56
N ASN A 296 4.23 -8.82 0.15
CA ASN A 296 4.93 -8.99 -1.11
C ASN A 296 4.07 -8.67 -2.36
N GLY A 297 3.04 -7.86 -2.18
CA GLY A 297 2.04 -7.58 -3.21
C GLY A 297 1.27 -8.83 -3.68
N ASP A 298 1.13 -9.85 -2.84
CA ASP A 298 0.39 -11.07 -3.19
C ASP A 298 -1.09 -10.76 -3.47
N PHE A 299 -1.56 -11.23 -4.62
CA PHE A 299 -2.95 -11.12 -5.05
C PHE A 299 -3.39 -12.38 -5.80
N PHE A 300 -4.59 -12.86 -5.49
CA PHE A 300 -5.19 -14.01 -6.17
C PHE A 300 -6.33 -13.55 -7.07
N GLY A 301 -6.38 -14.05 -8.29
CA GLY A 301 -7.45 -13.75 -9.24
C GLY A 301 -7.87 -14.98 -10.02
N LEU A 302 -9.11 -15.03 -10.49
CA LEU A 302 -9.68 -16.19 -11.15
C LEU A 302 -10.37 -15.83 -12.47
N ALA A 303 -9.94 -16.49 -13.54
CA ALA A 303 -10.65 -16.59 -14.80
C ALA A 303 -11.44 -17.90 -14.80
N TYR A 304 -12.78 -17.85 -14.81
CA TYR A 304 -13.63 -19.01 -14.55
C TYR A 304 -14.47 -19.42 -15.75
N ASN A 305 -14.51 -20.73 -16.06
CA ASN A 305 -15.41 -21.32 -17.04
C ASN A 305 -15.31 -20.72 -18.47
N GLY A 306 -14.08 -20.55 -18.95
CA GLY A 306 -13.78 -20.03 -20.29
C GLY A 306 -13.96 -21.01 -21.44
N ASP A 307 -13.61 -20.57 -22.64
CA ASP A 307 -13.68 -21.40 -23.84
C ASP A 307 -12.51 -22.37 -23.99
N TYR A 308 -11.41 -22.10 -23.31
CA TYR A 308 -10.17 -22.88 -23.43
C TYR A 308 -10.00 -23.82 -22.24
N GLU A 309 -9.62 -25.06 -22.55
CA GLU A 309 -9.18 -26.05 -21.58
C GLU A 309 -7.82 -25.60 -20.98
N THR A 310 -7.67 -25.75 -19.66
CA THR A 310 -6.51 -25.28 -18.89
C THR A 310 -5.80 -26.38 -18.12
N ASP A 311 -6.39 -27.58 -17.99
CA ASP A 311 -5.82 -28.74 -17.27
C ASP A 311 -5.29 -28.37 -15.89
N VAL A 312 -6.14 -27.83 -15.01
CA VAL A 312 -5.75 -27.30 -13.70
C VAL A 312 -6.06 -28.22 -12.52
N LEU A 313 -6.59 -29.42 -12.77
CA LEU A 313 -7.06 -30.33 -11.74
C LEU A 313 -5.97 -31.31 -11.30
N GLY A 314 -5.50 -31.20 -10.05
CA GLY A 314 -4.51 -32.11 -9.46
C GLY A 314 -5.03 -33.53 -9.24
N TYR A 315 -4.11 -34.49 -9.18
CA TYR A 315 -4.38 -35.91 -8.98
C TYR A 315 -3.79 -36.41 -7.67
N LEU A 316 -4.33 -37.48 -7.09
CA LEU A 316 -3.63 -38.22 -6.05
C LEU A 316 -2.24 -38.65 -6.54
N TYR A 317 -1.21 -38.57 -5.71
CA TYR A 317 0.19 -38.79 -6.14
C TYR A 317 0.47 -40.20 -6.70
N LYS A 318 -0.38 -41.18 -6.39
CA LYS A 318 -0.32 -42.56 -6.90
C LYS A 318 -1.28 -42.84 -8.06
N GLN A 319 -2.13 -41.88 -8.42
CA GLN A 319 -3.13 -42.02 -9.46
C GLN A 319 -2.62 -41.37 -10.75
N ALA A 320 -2.73 -42.11 -11.85
CA ALA A 320 -2.59 -41.56 -13.19
C ALA A 320 -3.98 -41.14 -13.72
N PRO A 321 -4.06 -40.16 -14.64
CA PRO A 321 -5.30 -39.82 -15.33
C PRO A 321 -5.93 -41.06 -15.98
N ALA A 322 -7.24 -41.28 -15.78
CA ALA A 322 -7.95 -42.37 -16.44
C ALA A 322 -8.28 -42.01 -17.90
N ALA A 323 -8.68 -43.01 -18.69
CA ALA A 323 -9.13 -42.75 -20.06
C ALA A 323 -10.40 -41.89 -20.06
N GLY A 324 -10.31 -40.69 -20.64
CA GLY A 324 -11.39 -39.71 -20.67
C GLY A 324 -11.29 -38.58 -19.65
N ASP A 325 -10.35 -38.67 -18.70
CA ASP A 325 -10.04 -37.57 -17.78
C ASP A 325 -9.12 -36.53 -18.42
N SER A 326 -9.11 -35.30 -17.87
CA SER A 326 -8.15 -34.26 -18.24
C SER A 326 -6.70 -34.68 -17.92
N PRO A 327 -5.68 -34.26 -18.70
CA PRO A 327 -4.28 -34.49 -18.37
C PRO A 327 -3.88 -34.00 -16.97
N ALA A 328 -2.78 -34.56 -16.44
CA ALA A 328 -2.18 -34.06 -15.21
C ALA A 328 -1.64 -32.63 -15.41
N PRO A 329 -1.85 -31.71 -14.44
CA PRO A 329 -1.61 -30.29 -14.62
C PRO A 329 -0.12 -29.91 -14.68
N GLY A 330 0.78 -30.77 -14.18
CA GLY A 330 2.14 -30.38 -13.83
C GLY A 330 2.25 -29.90 -12.38
N PRO A 331 3.42 -29.40 -11.96
CA PRO A 331 3.57 -28.68 -10.68
C PRO A 331 2.57 -27.52 -10.56
N ASN A 332 2.21 -27.09 -9.33
CA ASN A 332 1.17 -26.05 -9.15
C ASN A 332 1.41 -24.79 -9.96
N ILE A 333 2.67 -24.32 -10.03
CA ILE A 333 3.10 -23.16 -10.81
C ILE A 333 4.24 -23.59 -11.74
N VAL A 334 4.21 -23.15 -13.00
CA VAL A 334 5.19 -23.53 -14.04
C VAL A 334 5.56 -22.37 -14.97
N GLY A 335 4.65 -21.44 -15.21
CA GLY A 335 4.77 -20.32 -16.14
C GLY A 335 4.61 -18.96 -15.47
N LEU A 336 5.21 -17.94 -16.10
CA LEU A 336 5.20 -16.55 -15.65
C LEU A 336 5.00 -15.61 -16.83
N VAL A 337 4.27 -14.52 -16.61
CA VAL A 337 4.29 -13.32 -17.47
C VAL A 337 4.69 -12.12 -16.61
N ARG A 338 5.70 -11.36 -17.05
CA ARG A 338 6.16 -10.14 -16.38
C ARG A 338 5.65 -8.89 -17.11
N TYR A 339 5.09 -7.96 -16.35
CA TYR A 339 4.53 -6.70 -16.83
C TYR A 339 5.49 -5.57 -16.48
N THR A 340 6.64 -5.53 -17.16
CA THR A 340 7.74 -4.61 -16.86
C THR A 340 7.97 -3.55 -17.94
N ASN A 341 7.45 -3.75 -19.15
CA ASN A 341 7.76 -2.90 -20.29
C ASN A 341 7.02 -1.56 -20.21
N GLY A 342 7.77 -0.46 -20.24
CA GLY A 342 7.23 0.90 -20.32
C GLY A 342 6.52 1.40 -19.06
N VAL A 343 6.70 0.72 -17.91
CA VAL A 343 6.03 1.09 -16.65
C VAL A 343 7.04 1.27 -15.49
N PRO A 344 6.81 2.22 -14.58
CA PRO A 344 7.63 2.41 -13.38
C PRO A 344 7.65 1.16 -12.49
N GLU A 345 8.69 1.03 -11.66
CA GLU A 345 8.86 -0.12 -10.75
C GLU A 345 7.65 -0.40 -9.87
N ALA A 346 7.08 0.64 -9.24
CA ALA A 346 5.90 0.56 -8.37
C ALA A 346 4.64 0.01 -9.06
N GLN A 347 4.66 -0.05 -10.40
CA GLN A 347 3.59 -0.53 -11.26
C GLN A 347 3.87 -1.92 -11.84
N ARG A 348 5.09 -2.46 -11.69
CA ARG A 348 5.45 -3.76 -12.25
C ARG A 348 4.74 -4.87 -11.48
N ILE A 349 4.22 -5.85 -12.23
CA ILE A 349 3.60 -7.06 -11.67
C ILE A 349 4.13 -8.32 -12.36
N ALA A 350 4.12 -9.42 -11.60
CA ALA A 350 4.44 -10.77 -12.05
C ALA A 350 3.18 -11.64 -11.89
N ILE A 351 2.75 -12.29 -12.97
CA ILE A 351 1.54 -13.14 -12.97
C ILE A 351 1.95 -14.58 -13.27
N GLU A 352 1.63 -15.48 -12.36
CA GLU A 352 1.94 -16.90 -12.42
C GLU A 352 0.68 -17.74 -12.61
N ASP A 353 0.80 -18.87 -13.33
CA ASP A 353 -0.27 -19.85 -13.44
C ASP A 353 -0.41 -20.67 -12.15
N PHE A 354 -1.62 -21.09 -11.81
CA PHE A 354 -1.85 -21.93 -10.63
C PHE A 354 -2.85 -23.06 -10.91
N SER A 355 -2.47 -24.30 -10.57
CA SER A 355 -3.38 -25.46 -10.59
C SER A 355 -3.92 -25.79 -9.19
N PHE A 356 -5.09 -26.39 -9.10
CA PHE A 356 -5.71 -26.78 -7.84
C PHE A 356 -5.20 -28.15 -7.37
N PRO A 357 -4.64 -28.27 -6.16
CA PRO A 357 -4.35 -29.57 -5.57
C PRO A 357 -5.60 -30.42 -5.44
N ASN A 358 -5.44 -31.75 -5.52
CA ASN A 358 -6.54 -32.71 -5.40
C ASN A 358 -7.44 -32.45 -4.17
N ALA A 359 -6.83 -32.09 -3.05
CA ALA A 359 -7.52 -31.84 -1.78
C ALA A 359 -8.57 -30.71 -1.85
N TYR A 360 -8.48 -29.81 -2.82
CA TYR A 360 -9.33 -28.62 -2.89
C TYR A 360 -10.30 -28.63 -4.08
N ILE A 361 -10.27 -29.63 -4.96
CA ILE A 361 -11.05 -29.63 -6.21
C ILE A 361 -12.55 -29.55 -5.95
N ASP A 362 -13.09 -30.45 -5.12
CA ASP A 362 -14.54 -30.48 -4.87
C ASP A 362 -15.04 -29.22 -4.16
N GLY A 363 -14.24 -28.70 -3.22
CA GLY A 363 -14.49 -27.44 -2.55
C GLY A 363 -14.46 -26.25 -3.52
N ALA A 364 -13.52 -26.22 -4.45
CA ALA A 364 -13.41 -25.20 -5.48
C ALA A 364 -14.58 -25.25 -6.48
N LYS A 365 -14.98 -26.45 -6.94
CA LYS A 365 -16.17 -26.64 -7.79
C LYS A 365 -17.43 -26.08 -7.12
N ALA A 366 -17.63 -26.43 -5.85
CA ALA A 366 -18.78 -25.95 -5.09
C ALA A 366 -18.72 -24.42 -4.87
N ALA A 367 -17.58 -23.89 -4.41
CA ALA A 367 -17.43 -22.47 -4.10
C ALA A 367 -17.58 -21.59 -5.35
N PHE A 368 -16.86 -21.89 -6.43
CA PHE A 368 -16.85 -21.06 -7.63
C PHE A 368 -18.10 -21.27 -8.49
N GLY A 369 -18.71 -22.45 -8.47
CA GLY A 369 -19.98 -22.69 -9.15
C GLY A 369 -21.15 -21.88 -8.60
N MET A 370 -21.06 -21.40 -7.35
CA MET A 370 -22.05 -20.50 -6.73
C MET A 370 -21.80 -19.02 -7.01
N LEU A 371 -20.57 -18.63 -7.37
CA LEU A 371 -20.22 -17.25 -7.65
C LEU A 371 -20.67 -16.88 -9.07
N ARG A 372 -21.52 -15.86 -9.19
CA ARG A 372 -21.79 -15.23 -10.49
C ARG A 372 -20.61 -14.31 -10.81
N GLY A 373 -19.63 -14.83 -11.55
CA GLY A 373 -18.57 -14.00 -12.12
C GLY A 373 -19.12 -12.95 -13.10
N GLN A 374 -18.30 -11.97 -13.43
CA GLN A 374 -18.62 -10.99 -14.47
C GLN A 374 -18.31 -11.58 -15.83
N ASP A 375 -19.32 -11.66 -16.71
CA ASP A 375 -19.10 -12.11 -18.08
C ASP A 375 -18.16 -11.13 -18.79
N THR A 376 -17.07 -11.64 -19.35
CA THR A 376 -16.12 -10.82 -20.12
C THR A 376 -16.44 -10.79 -21.61
N VAL A 377 -17.22 -11.75 -22.09
CA VAL A 377 -17.67 -11.87 -23.50
C VAL A 377 -19.09 -12.43 -23.56
N THR A 378 -19.81 -12.18 -24.65
CA THR A 378 -21.15 -12.74 -24.91
C THR A 378 -21.12 -13.88 -25.92
N GLY A 379 -22.13 -14.77 -25.90
CA GLY A 379 -22.36 -15.80 -26.93
C GLY A 379 -21.79 -17.19 -26.62
N ASN A 380 -21.31 -17.45 -25.39
CA ASN A 380 -20.87 -18.77 -24.92
C ASN A 380 -21.65 -19.29 -23.70
N GLU A 381 -22.76 -18.63 -23.34
CA GLU A 381 -23.51 -18.83 -22.11
C GLU A 381 -24.07 -20.26 -22.00
N ASP A 382 -24.51 -20.84 -23.12
CA ASP A 382 -25.04 -22.21 -23.17
C ASP A 382 -23.93 -23.23 -22.85
N ALA A 383 -22.75 -23.07 -23.46
CA ALA A 383 -21.60 -23.93 -23.21
C ALA A 383 -21.11 -23.79 -21.76
N GLN A 384 -21.10 -22.57 -21.21
CA GLN A 384 -20.76 -22.33 -19.81
C GLN A 384 -21.73 -23.03 -18.85
N ARG A 385 -23.04 -22.98 -19.11
CA ARG A 385 -24.05 -23.69 -18.31
C ARG A 385 -23.86 -25.19 -18.37
N ASP A 386 -23.55 -25.74 -19.54
CA ASP A 386 -23.30 -27.18 -19.71
C ASP A 386 -22.06 -27.65 -18.95
N ARG A 387 -20.95 -26.89 -19.02
CA ARG A 387 -19.71 -27.19 -18.26
C ARG A 387 -19.92 -27.11 -16.76
N LEU A 388 -20.66 -26.11 -16.28
CA LEU A 388 -21.02 -25.97 -14.87
C LEU A 388 -21.90 -27.13 -14.40
N ALA A 389 -22.90 -27.52 -15.20
CA ALA A 389 -23.77 -28.65 -14.89
C ALA A 389 -22.98 -29.97 -14.76
N ARG A 390 -21.89 -30.14 -15.53
CA ARG A 390 -21.01 -31.30 -15.39
C ARG A 390 -20.26 -31.32 -14.06
N ASP A 391 -19.72 -30.18 -13.63
CA ASP A 391 -19.01 -30.07 -12.35
C ASP A 391 -19.91 -30.29 -11.13
N LEU A 392 -21.18 -29.88 -11.24
CA LEU A 392 -22.19 -30.07 -10.18
C LEU A 392 -22.87 -31.44 -10.22
N ASN A 393 -22.63 -32.25 -11.25
CA ASN A 393 -23.23 -33.57 -11.39
C ASN A 393 -22.35 -34.65 -10.74
N PRO A 394 -22.80 -35.31 -9.66
CA PRO A 394 -22.03 -36.38 -9.01
C PRO A 394 -21.76 -37.61 -9.89
N ALA A 395 -22.48 -37.76 -11.02
CA ALA A 395 -22.28 -38.83 -11.98
C ALA A 395 -21.23 -38.51 -13.07
N SER A 396 -20.75 -37.27 -13.15
CA SER A 396 -19.64 -36.89 -14.05
C SER A 396 -18.29 -37.35 -13.49
N ALA A 397 -17.27 -37.44 -14.34
CA ALA A 397 -15.90 -37.70 -13.89
C ALA A 397 -15.40 -36.55 -13.01
N ALA A 398 -14.67 -36.86 -11.94
CA ALA A 398 -14.08 -35.84 -11.04
C ALA A 398 -13.13 -34.89 -11.80
N HIS A 399 -12.47 -35.42 -12.84
CA HIS A 399 -11.55 -34.73 -13.74
C HIS A 399 -12.11 -34.63 -15.16
N ASP A 400 -13.42 -34.36 -15.32
CA ASP A 400 -14.05 -34.18 -16.64
C ASP A 400 -13.36 -33.04 -17.41
N PRO A 401 -12.78 -33.30 -18.61
CA PRO A 401 -12.09 -32.28 -19.39
C PRO A 401 -13.01 -31.13 -19.82
N ASN A 402 -14.32 -31.38 -19.88
CA ASN A 402 -15.35 -30.38 -20.20
C ASN A 402 -16.03 -29.83 -18.92
N GLY A 403 -15.47 -30.03 -17.73
CA GLY A 403 -15.93 -29.37 -16.51
C GLY A 403 -15.56 -27.88 -16.50
N ALA A 404 -16.36 -27.05 -15.82
CA ALA A 404 -16.09 -25.61 -15.71
C ALA A 404 -14.72 -25.30 -15.09
N MET A 405 -14.31 -26.06 -14.07
CA MET A 405 -12.99 -25.92 -13.43
C MET A 405 -11.83 -26.26 -14.36
N ASN A 406 -11.98 -27.23 -15.28
CA ASN A 406 -10.93 -27.55 -16.26
C ASN A 406 -10.83 -26.51 -17.39
N HIS A 407 -11.74 -25.53 -17.39
CA HIS A 407 -11.74 -24.35 -18.24
C HIS A 407 -11.51 -23.07 -17.42
N SER A 408 -10.86 -23.19 -16.26
CA SER A 408 -10.60 -22.08 -15.34
C SER A 408 -9.11 -21.91 -15.04
N MET A 409 -8.71 -20.72 -14.61
CA MET A 409 -7.31 -20.38 -14.35
C MET A 409 -7.22 -19.51 -13.10
N LEU A 410 -6.59 -20.06 -12.06
CA LEU A 410 -6.23 -19.32 -10.85
C LEU A 410 -4.85 -18.71 -11.06
N TYR A 411 -4.72 -17.43 -10.74
CA TYR A 411 -3.49 -16.69 -10.86
C TYR A 411 -2.93 -16.36 -9.48
N LEU A 412 -1.62 -16.50 -9.31
CA LEU A 412 -0.89 -15.84 -8.23
C LEU A 412 -0.16 -14.64 -8.83
N VAL A 413 -0.46 -13.46 -8.31
CA VAL A 413 0.11 -12.20 -8.77
C VAL A 413 0.94 -11.61 -7.65
N MET A 414 2.10 -11.05 -8.00
CA MET A 414 2.98 -10.31 -7.08
C MET A 414 3.31 -8.95 -7.67
N GLY A 415 3.52 -7.97 -6.79
CA GLY A 415 3.88 -6.60 -7.16
C GLY A 415 4.50 -5.85 -5.99
N GLN A 416 4.62 -4.53 -6.14
CA GLN A 416 5.26 -3.68 -5.15
C GLN A 416 4.21 -3.04 -4.22
N ASP A 417 3.99 -3.63 -3.05
CA ASP A 417 3.25 -2.96 -1.98
C ASP A 417 4.15 -1.96 -1.22
N ASN A 418 3.54 -1.07 -0.46
CA ASN A 418 4.24 0.00 0.24
C ASN A 418 5.00 -0.44 1.51
N ALA A 419 4.94 -1.72 1.89
CA ALA A 419 5.54 -2.28 3.10
C ALA A 419 5.25 -1.49 4.40
N ARG A 420 4.11 -0.80 4.51
CA ARG A 420 3.78 0.03 5.70
C ARG A 420 3.13 -0.76 6.84
N GLY A 421 3.00 -2.07 6.71
CA GLY A 421 2.43 -2.89 7.77
C GLY A 421 3.30 -2.86 9.05
N SER A 422 2.65 -2.95 10.20
CA SER A 422 3.31 -3.10 11.48
C SER A 422 2.79 -4.31 12.25
N ILE A 423 3.70 -5.15 12.75
CA ILE A 423 3.44 -6.27 13.66
C ILE A 423 3.57 -5.75 15.08
N LEU A 424 2.45 -5.76 15.79
CA LEU A 424 2.33 -5.33 17.19
C LEU A 424 2.15 -6.56 18.08
N PHE A 425 2.64 -6.50 19.31
CA PHE A 425 2.35 -7.50 20.33
C PHE A 425 1.30 -6.94 21.31
N GLU A 426 0.21 -7.67 21.48
CA GLU A 426 -0.89 -7.35 22.38
C GLU A 426 -1.04 -8.46 23.41
N ALA A 427 -1.25 -8.10 24.68
CA ALA A 427 -1.59 -9.03 25.75
C ALA A 427 -2.97 -8.67 26.35
N PRO A 428 -4.08 -9.01 25.67
CA PRO A 428 -5.42 -8.68 26.15
C PRO A 428 -5.74 -9.31 27.52
N ILE A 429 -6.61 -8.67 28.28
CA ILE A 429 -7.10 -9.19 29.57
C ILE A 429 -7.76 -10.56 29.34
N GLY A 430 -7.13 -11.64 29.83
CA GLY A 430 -7.60 -13.02 29.68
C GLY A 430 -6.69 -13.93 28.85
N GLU A 431 -5.79 -13.38 28.02
CA GLU A 431 -4.81 -14.11 27.21
C GLU A 431 -3.40 -13.90 27.76
N ARG A 432 -2.98 -14.73 28.74
CA ARG A 432 -1.70 -14.58 29.45
C ARG A 432 -0.44 -14.70 28.56
N ASP A 433 -0.54 -15.30 27.38
CA ASP A 433 0.63 -15.59 26.52
C ASP A 433 0.87 -14.50 25.43
N GLY A 434 -0.06 -13.55 25.29
CA GLY A 434 -0.07 -12.50 24.27
C GLY A 434 -0.10 -13.00 22.82
N ARG A 435 -0.51 -12.15 21.89
CA ARG A 435 -0.60 -12.46 20.46
C ARG A 435 -0.12 -11.31 19.60
N ILE A 436 0.35 -11.62 18.41
CA ILE A 436 0.67 -10.61 17.41
C ILE A 436 -0.60 -10.12 16.70
N ARG A 437 -0.63 -8.82 16.37
CA ARG A 437 -1.60 -8.20 15.48
C ARG A 437 -0.86 -7.48 14.36
N ILE A 438 -1.26 -7.72 13.13
CA ILE A 438 -0.82 -6.90 11.99
C ILE A 438 -1.78 -5.72 11.86
N SER A 439 -1.22 -4.52 11.77
CA SER A 439 -1.93 -3.28 11.50
C SER A 439 -1.41 -2.72 10.18
N TRP A 440 -2.27 -2.54 9.19
CA TRP A 440 -1.87 -2.01 7.90
C TRP A 440 -3.01 -1.22 7.25
N ASP A 441 -3.09 0.07 7.59
CA ASP A 441 -4.16 0.93 7.14
C ASP A 441 -4.23 1.00 5.60
N LYS A 442 -5.46 0.90 5.08
CA LYS A 442 -5.78 0.93 3.64
C LYS A 442 -4.93 -0.03 2.78
N ALA A 443 -4.44 -1.16 3.34
CA ALA A 443 -3.51 -2.06 2.64
C ALA A 443 -4.02 -2.49 1.26
N GLY A 444 -5.26 -3.00 1.17
CA GLY A 444 -5.86 -3.43 -0.09
C GLY A 444 -6.41 -2.30 -0.97
N GLN A 445 -6.31 -1.04 -0.53
CA GLN A 445 -6.71 0.12 -1.34
C GLN A 445 -5.55 0.70 -2.17
N GLN A 446 -4.34 0.12 -2.06
CA GLN A 446 -3.21 0.55 -2.88
C GLN A 446 -3.49 0.30 -4.36
N GLN A 447 -3.14 1.28 -5.21
CA GLN A 447 -3.40 1.27 -6.66
C GLN A 447 -2.83 0.03 -7.37
N ILE A 448 -1.75 -0.55 -6.83
CA ILE A 448 -1.16 -1.78 -7.36
C ILE A 448 -2.14 -2.96 -7.37
N PHE A 449 -3.00 -3.09 -6.36
CA PHE A 449 -3.99 -4.16 -6.30
C PHE A 449 -5.16 -3.92 -7.27
N THR A 450 -5.54 -2.66 -7.50
CA THR A 450 -6.51 -2.31 -8.55
C THR A 450 -5.97 -2.71 -9.93
N ARG A 451 -4.72 -2.36 -10.24
CA ARG A 451 -4.05 -2.78 -11.48
C ARG A 451 -3.98 -4.29 -11.64
N MET A 452 -3.64 -5.02 -10.58
CA MET A 452 -3.61 -6.49 -10.61
C MET A 452 -4.99 -7.05 -10.95
N ASN A 453 -6.05 -6.53 -10.31
CA ASN A 453 -7.43 -6.94 -10.55
C ASN A 453 -7.87 -6.68 -12.00
N GLU A 454 -7.53 -5.51 -12.55
CA GLU A 454 -7.77 -5.17 -13.96
C GLU A 454 -7.04 -6.11 -14.92
N GLU A 455 -5.77 -6.42 -14.67
CA GLU A 455 -5.02 -7.35 -15.51
C GLU A 455 -5.59 -8.77 -15.46
N ILE A 456 -6.04 -9.26 -14.29
CA ILE A 456 -6.74 -10.54 -14.22
C ILE A 456 -8.04 -10.51 -15.02
N ARG A 457 -8.78 -9.40 -15.04
CA ARG A 457 -9.96 -9.26 -15.92
C ARG A 457 -9.58 -9.36 -17.40
N ARG A 458 -8.45 -8.75 -17.80
CA ARG A 458 -7.92 -8.85 -19.17
C ARG A 458 -7.48 -10.28 -19.51
N HIS A 459 -6.88 -11.01 -18.56
CA HIS A 459 -6.64 -12.45 -18.70
C HIS A 459 -7.95 -13.24 -18.86
N ALA A 460 -8.97 -12.94 -18.05
CA ALA A 460 -10.27 -13.59 -18.15
C ALA A 460 -10.93 -13.35 -19.52
N HIS A 461 -10.80 -12.13 -20.06
CA HIS A 461 -11.24 -11.78 -21.42
C HIS A 461 -10.48 -12.57 -22.50
N ALA A 462 -9.15 -12.62 -22.43
CA ALA A 462 -8.33 -13.40 -23.36
C ALA A 462 -8.66 -14.91 -23.34
N LEU A 463 -9.21 -15.40 -22.22
CA LEU A 463 -9.72 -16.76 -22.07
C LEU A 463 -11.22 -16.92 -22.38
N ARG A 464 -11.92 -15.84 -22.70
CA ARG A 464 -13.38 -15.80 -22.93
C ARG A 464 -14.14 -16.41 -21.75
N SER A 465 -13.72 -16.03 -20.55
CA SER A 465 -14.13 -16.61 -19.27
C SER A 465 -14.80 -15.58 -18.37
N ASN A 466 -15.49 -16.03 -17.33
CA ASN A 466 -16.08 -15.15 -16.35
C ASN A 466 -14.99 -14.66 -15.40
N PHE A 467 -14.88 -13.36 -15.23
CA PHE A 467 -13.96 -12.76 -14.29
C PHE A 467 -14.55 -12.83 -12.89
N ILE A 468 -13.81 -13.46 -11.97
CA ILE A 468 -14.09 -13.41 -10.54
C ILE A 468 -12.99 -12.58 -9.91
N SER A 469 -13.32 -11.33 -9.55
CA SER A 469 -12.46 -10.49 -8.72
C SER A 469 -12.15 -11.22 -7.42
N ASN A 470 -10.98 -10.96 -6.83
CA ASN A 470 -10.40 -11.67 -5.69
C ASN A 470 -11.49 -12.36 -4.84
N PRO A 471 -11.55 -13.70 -4.81
CA PRO A 471 -12.68 -14.42 -4.23
C PRO A 471 -13.00 -13.99 -2.79
N THR A 472 -12.01 -13.50 -2.03
CA THR A 472 -12.24 -12.95 -0.67
C THR A 472 -12.91 -11.58 -0.66
N TRP A 473 -12.65 -10.72 -1.66
CA TRP A 473 -13.31 -9.42 -1.77
C TRP A 473 -14.78 -9.60 -2.10
N SER A 474 -15.08 -10.52 -3.03
CA SER A 474 -16.46 -10.88 -3.39
C SER A 474 -17.25 -11.58 -2.27
N MET A 475 -16.56 -12.17 -1.28
CA MET A 475 -17.17 -12.93 -0.18
C MET A 475 -17.23 -12.17 1.16
N PHE A 476 -16.35 -11.17 1.37
CA PHE A 476 -16.22 -10.45 2.65
C PHE A 476 -16.25 -8.91 2.55
N ASN A 477 -16.48 -8.34 1.36
CA ASN A 477 -16.83 -6.93 1.09
C ASN A 477 -15.93 -5.84 1.70
N LEU A 478 -14.69 -6.19 2.05
CA LEU A 478 -13.60 -5.29 2.43
C LEU A 478 -12.38 -5.82 1.71
N ARG A 479 -11.59 -4.95 1.05
CA ARG A 479 -10.38 -5.28 0.25
C ARG A 479 -9.28 -5.99 1.08
N HIS A 480 -9.59 -7.14 1.66
CA HIS A 480 -8.77 -7.92 2.58
C HIS A 480 -7.76 -8.73 1.77
N LEU A 481 -6.49 -8.61 2.13
CA LEU A 481 -5.40 -9.24 1.39
C LEU A 481 -5.15 -10.67 1.90
N ILE A 482 -4.61 -11.53 1.04
CA ILE A 482 -4.05 -12.82 1.43
C ILE A 482 -2.62 -12.88 0.94
N THR A 483 -1.68 -13.21 1.81
CA THR A 483 -0.29 -13.42 1.44
C THR A 483 0.20 -14.81 1.85
N ALA A 484 0.92 -15.45 0.93
CA ALA A 484 1.77 -16.62 1.21
C ALA A 484 3.24 -16.20 1.43
N HIS A 485 3.55 -14.92 1.23
CA HIS A 485 4.88 -14.33 1.26
C HIS A 485 4.99 -13.20 2.30
N PRO A 486 4.75 -13.46 3.60
CA PRO A 486 4.97 -12.45 4.62
C PRO A 486 6.46 -12.08 4.73
N LEU A 487 6.76 -10.79 4.61
CA LEU A 487 8.09 -10.20 4.69
C LEU A 487 8.12 -9.09 5.75
N GLY A 488 9.31 -8.77 6.24
CA GLY A 488 9.49 -7.70 7.22
C GLY A 488 9.10 -8.07 8.65
N GLY A 489 9.16 -7.10 9.55
CA GLY A 489 9.01 -7.27 11.00
C GLY A 489 10.34 -7.20 11.77
N CYS A 490 11.44 -7.68 11.19
CA CYS A 490 12.79 -7.47 11.71
C CYS A 490 13.68 -6.85 10.61
N PRO A 491 13.28 -5.71 10.01
CA PRO A 491 13.92 -5.23 8.79
C PRO A 491 15.40 -4.94 8.99
N MET A 492 16.21 -5.23 7.99
CA MET A 492 17.58 -4.72 7.93
C MET A 492 17.56 -3.21 7.73
N GLY A 493 18.52 -2.52 8.33
CA GLY A 493 18.77 -1.10 8.11
C GLY A 493 20.22 -0.75 8.40
N ASP A 494 20.64 0.43 7.93
CA ASP A 494 21.99 0.94 8.21
C ASP A 494 22.14 1.36 9.68
N ASP A 495 21.03 1.71 10.36
CA ASP A 495 21.00 2.05 11.77
C ASP A 495 19.75 1.47 12.49
N TYR A 496 19.74 1.58 13.81
CA TYR A 496 18.69 1.02 14.66
C TYR A 496 17.34 1.76 14.59
N LEU A 497 17.27 2.98 14.04
CA LEU A 497 15.99 3.66 13.79
C LEU A 497 15.34 3.15 12.50
N GLN A 498 16.14 2.72 11.54
CA GLN A 498 15.68 2.26 10.23
C GLN A 498 15.60 0.74 10.08
N GLY A 499 16.27 -0.01 10.97
CA GLY A 499 16.31 -1.47 10.97
C GLY A 499 16.27 -2.06 12.38
N ALA A 500 15.60 -3.20 12.53
CA ALA A 500 15.64 -4.00 13.76
C ALA A 500 16.96 -4.77 13.88
N VAL A 501 17.61 -4.98 12.74
CA VAL A 501 18.90 -5.64 12.63
C VAL A 501 19.82 -4.86 11.69
N ASP A 502 21.11 -5.07 11.86
CA ASP A 502 22.12 -4.51 10.96
C ASP A 502 22.14 -5.23 9.60
N PRO A 503 22.95 -4.77 8.62
CA PRO A 503 23.03 -5.40 7.29
C PRO A 503 23.54 -6.85 7.29
N PHE A 504 23.99 -7.38 8.43
CA PHE A 504 24.42 -8.77 8.62
C PHE A 504 23.47 -9.55 9.54
N GLY A 505 22.26 -9.04 9.78
CA GLY A 505 21.24 -9.69 10.57
C GLY A 505 21.48 -9.68 12.09
N ARG A 506 22.46 -8.93 12.62
CA ARG A 506 22.69 -8.80 14.07
C ARG A 506 21.62 -7.90 14.67
N VAL A 507 20.96 -8.35 15.75
CA VAL A 507 19.85 -7.60 16.36
C VAL A 507 20.36 -6.34 17.05
N PHE A 508 19.77 -5.19 16.72
CA PHE A 508 20.04 -3.92 17.40
C PHE A 508 19.35 -3.87 18.77
N ALA A 509 20.04 -3.31 19.74
CA ALA A 509 19.47 -2.85 21.01
C ALA A 509 18.89 -1.44 20.85
N GLY A 510 18.09 -1.00 21.82
CA GLY A 510 17.45 0.33 21.81
C GLY A 510 18.42 1.52 21.95
N ASP A 511 19.70 1.25 22.23
CA ASP A 511 20.78 2.26 22.29
C ASP A 511 21.64 2.32 21.02
N GLY A 512 21.27 1.55 19.98
CA GLY A 512 22.00 1.46 18.72
C GLY A 512 23.18 0.48 18.72
N SER A 513 23.52 -0.13 19.86
CA SER A 513 24.46 -1.25 19.90
C SER A 513 23.85 -2.53 19.31
N VAL A 514 24.67 -3.54 19.04
CA VAL A 514 24.18 -4.87 18.63
C VAL A 514 24.25 -5.84 19.80
N HIS A 515 23.25 -6.71 19.93
CA HIS A 515 23.26 -7.80 20.91
C HIS A 515 24.26 -8.89 20.51
N PRO A 516 25.36 -9.09 21.26
CA PRO A 516 26.35 -10.09 20.92
C PRO A 516 25.72 -11.48 20.91
N GLY A 517 25.93 -12.19 19.82
CA GLY A 517 25.43 -13.54 19.63
C GLY A 517 23.95 -13.67 19.27
N LEU A 518 23.21 -12.57 19.02
CA LEU A 518 21.82 -12.64 18.58
C LEU A 518 21.68 -12.13 17.14
N SER A 519 21.12 -12.97 16.26
CA SER A 519 20.95 -12.64 14.84
C SER A 519 19.68 -13.23 14.24
N VAL A 520 19.23 -12.68 13.11
CA VAL A 520 18.05 -13.10 12.34
C VAL A 520 18.48 -13.47 10.92
N THR A 521 17.90 -14.53 10.34
CA THR A 521 18.24 -15.01 8.98
C THR A 521 17.05 -15.39 8.10
N ASP A 522 15.83 -14.95 8.42
CA ASP A 522 14.62 -15.30 7.65
C ASP A 522 13.99 -14.10 6.92
N GLY A 523 12.77 -14.30 6.37
CA GLY A 523 12.03 -13.27 5.63
C GLY A 523 11.69 -12.01 6.43
N SER A 524 11.81 -12.02 7.77
CA SER A 524 11.65 -10.82 8.59
C SER A 524 12.68 -9.73 8.28
N LEU A 525 13.83 -10.11 7.71
CA LEU A 525 14.92 -9.20 7.33
C LEU A 525 14.57 -8.25 6.19
N ILE A 526 13.67 -8.68 5.31
CA ILE A 526 13.43 -8.01 4.03
C ILE A 526 12.60 -6.74 4.27
N PRO A 527 13.10 -5.54 3.91
CA PRO A 527 12.48 -4.27 4.30
C PRO A 527 11.45 -3.73 3.29
N SER A 528 11.15 -4.46 2.22
CA SER A 528 10.23 -4.05 1.14
C SER A 528 9.53 -5.25 0.51
N ALA A 529 8.53 -5.02 -0.34
CA ALA A 529 8.09 -6.03 -1.29
C ALA A 529 9.23 -6.36 -2.29
N LEU A 530 9.29 -7.61 -2.74
CA LEU A 530 10.20 -8.05 -3.80
C LEU A 530 9.52 -8.10 -5.17
N GLY A 531 8.18 -8.17 -5.21
CA GLY A 531 7.40 -8.32 -6.43
C GLY A 531 7.57 -9.69 -7.13
N VAL A 532 8.22 -10.65 -6.47
CA VAL A 532 8.45 -12.03 -6.92
C VAL A 532 8.53 -12.97 -5.70
N ASN A 533 8.49 -14.28 -5.89
CA ASN A 533 8.51 -15.24 -4.77
C ASN A 533 9.82 -15.13 -3.95
N PRO A 534 9.75 -15.07 -2.61
CA PRO A 534 10.85 -14.55 -1.80
C PRO A 534 11.91 -15.58 -1.39
N PHE A 535 11.64 -16.89 -1.50
CA PHE A 535 12.49 -17.86 -0.80
C PHE A 535 13.94 -17.86 -1.30
N LEU A 536 14.15 -17.56 -2.58
CA LEU A 536 15.49 -17.57 -3.15
C LEU A 536 16.30 -16.38 -2.61
N THR A 537 15.68 -15.20 -2.47
CA THR A 537 16.28 -14.03 -1.82
C THR A 537 16.54 -14.27 -0.33
N ILE A 538 15.59 -14.88 0.40
CA ILE A 538 15.80 -15.29 1.80
C ILE A 538 17.02 -16.22 1.88
N SER A 539 17.14 -17.17 0.95
CA SER A 539 18.25 -18.12 0.92
C SER A 539 19.59 -17.44 0.64
N ALA A 540 19.63 -16.50 -0.30
CA ALA A 540 20.83 -15.72 -0.62
C ALA A 540 21.29 -14.86 0.57
N LEU A 541 20.36 -14.15 1.22
CA LEU A 541 20.63 -13.38 2.44
C LEU A 541 21.16 -14.28 3.56
N SER A 542 20.56 -15.46 3.74
CA SER A 542 20.98 -16.44 4.75
C SER A 542 22.40 -16.95 4.50
N GLU A 543 22.73 -17.30 3.26
CA GLU A 543 24.09 -17.72 2.86
C GLU A 543 25.13 -16.62 3.12
N ARG A 544 24.78 -15.35 2.85
CA ARG A 544 25.64 -14.20 3.11
C ARG A 544 25.86 -13.98 4.61
N ILE A 545 24.80 -13.92 5.39
CA ILE A 545 24.83 -13.66 6.82
C ILE A 545 25.59 -14.77 7.55
N VAL A 546 25.30 -16.04 7.23
CA VAL A 546 25.95 -17.17 7.90
C VAL A 546 27.43 -17.26 7.53
N GLU A 547 27.81 -16.94 6.28
CA GLU A 547 29.22 -16.87 5.90
C GLU A 547 29.94 -15.81 6.75
N ARG A 548 29.36 -14.61 6.90
CA ARG A 548 29.94 -13.58 7.76
C ARG A 548 30.05 -14.03 9.21
N LYS A 549 29.04 -14.72 9.74
CA LYS A 549 29.04 -15.27 11.10
C LYS A 549 30.11 -16.33 11.30
N ILE A 550 30.29 -17.25 10.35
CA ILE A 550 31.36 -18.26 10.42
C ILE A 550 32.73 -17.59 10.49
N ARG A 551 32.98 -16.55 9.68
CA ARG A 551 34.23 -15.78 9.74
C ARG A 551 34.42 -15.10 11.10
N ALA A 552 33.35 -14.55 11.69
CA ALA A 552 33.41 -13.93 13.02
C ALA A 552 33.68 -14.93 14.15
N LEU A 553 33.05 -16.12 14.10
CA LEU A 553 33.37 -17.22 15.01
C LEU A 553 34.81 -17.73 14.82
N GLY A 554 35.40 -17.53 13.64
CA GLY A 554 36.81 -17.77 13.34
C GLY A 554 37.77 -16.65 13.76
N GLY A 555 37.27 -15.55 14.33
CA GLY A 555 38.05 -14.42 14.85
C GLY A 555 38.00 -13.13 14.03
N GLU A 556 37.33 -13.10 12.87
CA GLU A 556 37.22 -11.88 12.04
C GLU A 556 36.13 -10.92 12.55
N GLN A 557 36.52 -9.76 13.10
CA GLN A 557 35.58 -8.75 13.59
C GLN A 557 34.62 -8.24 12.53
N TYR A 558 33.31 -8.22 12.84
CA TYR A 558 32.30 -7.57 12.01
C TYR A 558 32.66 -6.12 11.70
N PRO A 559 32.22 -5.58 10.54
CA PRO A 559 32.21 -4.14 10.34
C PRO A 559 31.50 -3.43 11.50
N ALA A 560 32.05 -2.29 11.92
CA ALA A 560 31.41 -1.45 12.92
C ALA A 560 30.07 -0.95 12.36
N PRO A 561 28.96 -1.07 13.11
CA PRO A 561 27.71 -0.46 12.68
C PRO A 561 27.90 1.06 12.58
N PRO A 562 27.24 1.74 11.63
CA PRO A 562 27.18 3.20 11.56
C PRO A 562 26.81 3.80 12.92
N VAL A 563 27.44 4.92 13.29
CA VAL A 563 27.23 5.56 14.59
C VAL A 563 25.78 6.05 14.69
N ALA A 564 25.12 5.64 15.77
CA ALA A 564 23.73 5.91 16.09
C ALA A 564 23.30 7.38 15.90
N VAL A 565 22.13 7.59 15.29
CA VAL A 565 21.34 8.79 15.52
C VAL A 565 20.76 8.68 16.93
N SER A 566 21.20 9.51 17.88
CA SER A 566 20.64 9.49 19.25
C SER A 566 19.13 9.74 19.22
N MET A 567 18.35 9.14 20.12
CA MET A 567 16.94 9.49 20.34
C MET A 567 16.75 10.98 20.71
N SER A 568 17.79 11.65 21.22
CA SER A 568 17.79 13.12 21.40
C SER A 568 17.75 13.89 20.07
N GLY A 569 18.13 13.25 18.97
CA GLY A 569 18.07 13.77 17.60
C GLY A 569 16.72 13.58 16.90
N LEU A 570 15.73 12.92 17.54
CA LEU A 570 14.35 12.92 17.04
C LEU A 570 13.84 14.35 17.01
N ARG A 571 13.54 14.85 15.82
CA ARG A 571 13.04 16.21 15.65
C ARG A 571 11.54 16.21 15.97
N ALA A 572 11.14 17.10 16.87
CA ALA A 572 9.72 17.27 17.19
C ALA A 572 8.88 17.58 15.93
N LEU A 573 9.45 18.35 15.00
CA LEU A 573 8.86 18.68 13.70
C LEU A 573 8.54 17.46 12.82
N GLU A 574 9.19 16.31 13.04
CA GLU A 574 8.88 15.06 12.33
C GLU A 574 7.85 14.23 13.11
N ALA A 575 8.01 14.15 14.43
CA ALA A 575 7.15 13.33 15.29
C ALA A 575 5.69 13.81 15.37
N ILE A 576 5.44 15.12 15.18
CA ILE A 576 4.07 15.66 15.14
C ILE A 576 3.24 15.15 13.94
N GLU A 577 3.89 14.61 12.91
CA GLU A 577 3.25 14.07 11.70
C GLU A 577 3.02 12.55 11.73
N TYR A 578 3.41 11.89 12.83
CA TYR A 578 3.31 10.43 12.96
C TYR A 578 1.86 9.96 13.14
N ASP A 579 1.56 8.76 12.63
CA ASP A 579 0.33 8.05 12.96
C ASP A 579 0.37 7.43 14.37
N GLU A 580 -0.77 6.95 14.86
CA GLU A 580 -0.86 6.42 16.22
C GLU A 580 0.03 5.18 16.43
N GLY A 581 0.20 4.33 15.41
CA GLY A 581 1.04 3.13 15.51
C GLY A 581 2.52 3.47 15.66
N GLN A 582 2.99 4.45 14.89
CA GLN A 582 4.34 5.00 14.99
C GLN A 582 4.57 5.66 16.36
N LEU A 583 3.61 6.46 16.84
CA LEU A 583 3.67 7.09 18.16
C LEU A 583 3.63 6.07 19.29
N GLU A 584 2.88 4.98 19.14
CA GLU A 584 2.86 3.88 20.10
C GLU A 584 4.19 3.15 20.17
N ALA A 585 4.78 2.83 19.02
CA ALA A 585 6.11 2.26 18.96
C ALA A 585 7.14 3.20 19.61
N LEU A 586 7.05 4.49 19.33
CA LEU A 586 7.91 5.51 19.92
C LEU A 586 7.70 5.61 21.44
N PHE A 587 6.46 5.70 21.92
CA PHE A 587 6.13 5.80 23.34
C PHE A 587 6.61 4.58 24.12
N ARG A 588 6.40 3.37 23.61
CA ARG A 588 6.88 2.14 24.29
C ARG A 588 8.40 2.15 24.48
N ARG A 589 9.12 2.68 23.49
CA ARG A 589 10.58 2.50 23.36
C ARG A 589 11.43 3.67 23.81
N CYS A 590 10.84 4.87 23.88
CA CYS A 590 11.56 6.03 24.40
C CYS A 590 11.78 5.90 25.91
N PRO A 591 12.97 6.23 26.42
CA PRO A 591 13.10 6.61 27.82
C PRO A 591 12.38 7.95 28.06
N THR A 592 12.01 8.23 29.31
CA THR A 592 11.51 9.57 29.69
C THR A 592 12.61 10.36 30.40
N LEU A 593 12.75 11.63 30.05
CA LEU A 593 13.41 12.62 30.89
C LEU A 593 12.58 12.86 32.17
N GLY A 594 13.20 13.51 33.16
CA GLY A 594 12.54 13.85 34.42
C GLY A 594 11.50 14.96 34.26
N ILE A 595 10.52 14.98 35.16
CA ILE A 595 9.38 15.92 35.20
C ILE A 595 9.81 17.39 35.23
N ALA A 596 11.00 17.69 35.75
CA ALA A 596 11.54 19.05 35.76
C ALA A 596 11.71 19.64 34.35
N ALA A 597 12.02 18.83 33.33
CA ALA A 597 12.16 19.29 31.96
C ALA A 597 10.80 19.56 31.25
N LEU A 598 9.69 19.15 31.88
CA LEU A 598 8.33 19.42 31.41
C LEU A 598 7.89 20.87 31.69
N VAL A 599 8.47 21.51 32.71
CA VAL A 599 8.06 22.84 33.21
C VAL A 599 8.27 23.91 32.14
N ASN A 600 7.28 24.78 31.97
CA ASN A 600 7.35 25.91 31.07
C ASN A 600 8.08 27.09 31.72
N HIS A 601 9.00 27.72 30.99
CA HIS A 601 9.70 28.93 31.45
C HIS A 601 9.07 30.23 30.93
N GLY A 602 8.11 30.15 30.01
CA GLY A 602 7.41 31.30 29.44
C GLY A 602 8.28 32.14 28.50
N GLY A 603 7.89 33.39 28.26
CA GLY A 603 8.57 34.30 27.32
C GLY A 603 7.73 34.63 26.09
N GLN A 604 8.26 35.41 25.14
CA GLN A 604 7.63 35.57 23.82
C GLN A 604 8.05 34.40 22.91
N PRO A 605 7.17 33.89 22.03
CA PRO A 605 7.56 32.88 21.06
C PRO A 605 8.77 33.34 20.25
N ALA A 606 9.75 32.46 20.10
CA ALA A 606 10.88 32.69 19.20
C ALA A 606 10.44 32.25 17.80
N ILE A 607 10.25 33.24 16.92
CA ILE A 607 9.83 33.01 15.53
C ILE A 607 11.05 33.14 14.64
N ASP A 608 11.49 32.03 14.06
CA ASP A 608 12.55 32.02 13.05
C ASP A 608 11.91 32.01 11.65
N VAL A 609 11.91 33.20 11.05
CA VAL A 609 11.36 33.44 9.72
C VAL A 609 12.18 32.74 8.62
N ALA A 610 13.49 32.53 8.81
CA ALA A 610 14.33 31.91 7.78
C ALA A 610 14.09 30.40 7.66
N THR A 611 13.84 29.74 8.79
CA THR A 611 13.51 28.31 8.83
C THR A 611 12.02 28.02 8.86
N GLN A 612 11.18 29.06 8.96
CA GLN A 612 9.73 28.99 9.14
C GLN A 612 9.32 28.14 10.35
N THR A 613 10.05 28.30 11.45
CA THR A 613 9.80 27.57 12.69
C THR A 613 9.41 28.51 13.82
N ILE A 614 8.56 28.01 14.70
CA ILE A 614 8.11 28.69 15.91
C ILE A 614 8.51 27.81 17.08
N HIS A 615 9.22 28.40 18.04
CA HIS A 615 9.47 27.80 19.34
C HIS A 615 8.71 28.58 20.41
N ASN A 616 7.84 27.89 21.14
CA ASN A 616 6.97 28.50 22.15
C ASN A 616 7.01 27.68 23.44
N ASP A 617 7.69 28.23 24.46
CA ASP A 617 7.77 27.63 25.80
C ASP A 617 6.76 28.23 26.80
N ARG A 618 5.68 28.86 26.33
CA ARG A 618 4.55 29.17 27.22
C ARG A 618 3.74 27.94 27.57
N TYR A 619 3.61 27.01 26.63
CA TYR A 619 2.84 25.79 26.74
C TYR A 619 3.39 24.72 25.81
N TRP A 620 3.08 23.47 26.11
CA TRP A 620 3.20 22.36 25.17
C TRP A 620 1.99 22.34 24.26
N LYS A 621 2.19 22.37 22.94
CA LYS A 621 1.11 22.24 21.95
C LYS A 621 0.89 20.76 21.63
N GLY A 622 -0.34 20.27 21.75
CA GLY A 622 -0.71 18.89 21.44
C GLY A 622 -1.23 18.73 20.02
N PHE A 623 -0.88 17.61 19.40
CA PHE A 623 -1.27 17.24 18.05
C PHE A 623 -2.00 15.90 18.06
N PHE A 624 -3.01 15.74 17.21
CA PHE A 624 -3.65 14.44 17.04
C PHE A 624 -2.88 13.59 16.02
N PRO A 625 -2.78 12.26 16.22
CA PRO A 625 -2.13 11.36 15.27
C PRO A 625 -2.72 11.50 13.86
N ARG A 626 -1.85 11.37 12.85
CA ARG A 626 -2.26 11.41 11.46
C ARG A 626 -3.25 10.29 11.14
N GLY A 627 -4.31 10.61 10.39
CA GLY A 627 -5.33 9.63 9.96
C GLY A 627 -6.37 9.25 11.03
N HIS A 628 -6.24 9.74 12.26
CA HIS A 628 -7.17 9.42 13.33
C HIS A 628 -8.54 10.10 13.14
N VAL A 629 -9.63 9.44 13.53
CA VAL A 629 -11.00 9.95 13.37
C VAL A 629 -11.21 11.31 14.06
N LEU A 630 -10.51 11.55 15.15
CA LEU A 630 -10.53 12.84 15.84
C LEU A 630 -9.88 13.97 15.03
N ASN A 631 -8.96 13.68 14.10
CA ASN A 631 -8.38 14.67 13.20
C ASN A 631 -9.39 15.09 12.11
N VAL A 632 -10.20 14.14 11.64
CA VAL A 632 -11.32 14.39 10.70
C VAL A 632 -12.50 15.09 11.39
N MET A 633 -12.79 14.74 12.64
CA MET A 633 -13.77 15.45 13.44
C MET A 633 -13.29 16.84 13.86
N SER A 634 -12.00 17.03 14.17
CA SER A 634 -11.43 18.30 14.61
C SER A 634 -11.40 19.37 13.52
N SER A 635 -11.23 18.98 12.24
CA SER A 635 -11.33 19.89 11.10
C SER A 635 -12.76 20.39 10.85
N ALA A 636 -13.78 19.62 11.28
CA ALA A 636 -15.19 19.99 11.17
C ALA A 636 -15.75 20.68 12.42
N ILE A 637 -15.26 20.32 13.61
CA ILE A 637 -15.78 20.76 14.91
C ILE A 637 -14.59 20.75 15.88
N PHE A 638 -14.20 21.92 16.41
CA PHE A 638 -13.19 22.17 17.45
C PHE A 638 -12.50 20.93 18.04
N THR A 639 -11.16 20.84 17.93
CA THR A 639 -10.28 20.41 19.05
C THR A 639 -8.82 20.31 18.60
N GLY A 640 -8.00 21.23 19.09
CA GLY A 640 -6.58 21.06 19.38
C GLY A 640 -6.40 21.43 20.87
N PHE A 641 -5.32 21.01 21.51
CA PHE A 641 -5.13 21.26 22.94
C PHE A 641 -3.72 21.72 23.26
N ARG A 642 -3.59 22.45 24.37
CA ARG A 642 -2.31 22.88 24.93
C ARG A 642 -2.27 22.54 26.41
N LYS A 643 -1.07 22.30 26.93
CA LYS A 643 -0.84 22.07 28.35
C LYS A 643 0.25 22.97 28.87
N GLU A 644 -0.04 23.63 29.98
CA GLU A 644 0.89 24.48 30.71
C GLU A 644 1.30 23.76 31.99
N PHE A 645 2.59 23.75 32.30
CA PHE A 645 3.13 23.05 33.47
C PHE A 645 4.03 23.96 34.29
N HIS A 646 3.87 23.90 35.61
CA HIS A 646 4.59 24.73 36.56
C HIS A 646 5.08 23.90 37.74
N GLN A 647 6.19 24.33 38.33
CA GLN A 647 6.63 23.84 39.64
C GLN A 647 6.13 24.79 40.72
N GLU A 648 5.43 24.25 41.70
CA GLU A 648 4.91 24.99 42.85
C GLU A 648 6.00 25.24 43.89
N ALA A 649 5.78 26.22 44.78
CA ALA A 649 6.74 26.59 45.81
C ALA A 649 7.05 25.46 46.83
N ASP A 650 6.16 24.47 46.95
CA ASP A 650 6.33 23.30 47.80
C ASP A 650 7.08 22.13 47.10
N GLY A 651 7.50 22.34 45.85
CA GLY A 651 8.21 21.35 45.03
C GLY A 651 7.30 20.39 44.26
N THR A 652 5.97 20.50 44.39
CA THR A 652 5.02 19.73 43.58
C THR A 652 4.88 20.30 42.17
N TYR A 653 4.34 19.51 41.25
CA TYR A 653 4.13 19.91 39.85
C TYR A 653 2.65 19.96 39.52
N SER A 654 2.23 21.09 38.95
CA SER A 654 0.85 21.36 38.57
C SER A 654 0.79 21.75 37.09
N GLY A 655 -0.43 21.77 36.54
CA GLY A 655 -0.62 22.28 35.20
C GLY A 655 -2.06 22.60 34.86
N VAL A 656 -2.25 23.10 33.64
CA VAL A 656 -3.57 23.40 33.07
C VAL A 656 -3.64 22.82 31.67
N THR A 657 -4.61 21.96 31.41
CA THR A 657 -4.98 21.56 30.05
C THR A 657 -6.05 22.53 29.53
N SER A 658 -5.81 23.13 28.38
CA SER A 658 -6.78 23.97 27.70
C SER A 658 -6.97 23.51 26.26
N ASP A 659 -8.14 23.78 25.69
CA ASP A 659 -8.23 23.83 24.23
C ASP A 659 -7.44 25.04 23.73
N THR A 660 -7.04 25.01 22.48
CA THR A 660 -6.20 26.07 21.90
C THR A 660 -6.94 27.39 21.68
N ASP A 661 -8.27 27.40 21.76
CA ASP A 661 -9.12 28.61 21.76
C ASP A 661 -9.44 29.13 23.18
N GLY A 662 -8.96 28.48 24.24
CA GLY A 662 -9.11 28.93 25.63
C GLY A 662 -10.55 28.89 26.17
N ARG A 663 -11.39 27.99 25.68
CA ARG A 663 -12.74 27.74 26.18
C ARG A 663 -12.76 26.72 27.32
N ILE A 664 -11.88 25.72 27.24
CA ILE A 664 -11.69 24.67 28.23
C ILE A 664 -10.48 25.06 29.07
N HIS A 665 -10.62 25.00 30.39
CA HIS A 665 -9.52 25.14 31.34
C HIS A 665 -9.70 24.08 32.42
N ALA A 666 -8.86 23.05 32.40
CA ALA A 666 -8.88 21.96 33.36
C ALA A 666 -7.54 21.93 34.12
N ARG A 667 -7.59 22.08 35.44
CA ARG A 667 -6.41 22.00 36.31
C ARG A 667 -5.96 20.55 36.46
N ASN A 668 -4.66 20.36 36.55
CA ASN A 668 -4.03 19.05 36.62
C ASN A 668 -2.97 18.98 37.72
N SER A 669 -2.73 17.79 38.26
CA SER A 669 -1.57 17.45 39.08
C SER A 669 -0.66 16.48 38.34
N LEU A 670 0.66 16.58 38.55
CA LEU A 670 1.64 15.70 37.91
C LEU A 670 2.54 14.99 38.93
N GLU A 671 2.86 13.73 38.67
CA GLU A 671 3.82 12.95 39.47
C GLU A 671 4.71 12.06 38.57
N GLU A 672 5.97 11.84 38.95
CA GLU A 672 6.76 10.77 38.36
C GLU A 672 6.37 9.44 38.98
N ILE A 673 6.16 8.44 38.13
CA ILE A 673 5.81 7.08 38.53
C ILE A 673 6.78 6.06 37.94
N GLU A 674 6.97 4.96 38.67
CA GLU A 674 7.69 3.79 38.19
C GLU A 674 6.77 2.57 38.29
N ILE A 675 6.50 1.95 37.14
CA ILE A 675 5.67 0.75 37.03
C ILE A 675 6.59 -0.47 37.06
N ALA A 676 6.41 -1.33 38.07
CA ALA A 676 7.18 -2.55 38.25
C ALA A 676 6.70 -3.70 37.33
N HIS A 677 7.59 -4.65 37.03
CA HIS A 677 7.35 -5.81 36.15
C HIS A 677 6.21 -6.74 36.58
N ASP A 678 5.79 -6.73 37.84
CA ASP A 678 4.76 -7.60 38.42
C ASP A 678 3.41 -6.88 38.67
N SER A 679 3.30 -5.62 38.26
CA SER A 679 2.09 -4.82 38.49
C SER A 679 0.92 -5.31 37.62
N LYS A 680 -0.24 -5.53 38.26
CA LYS A 680 -1.50 -5.81 37.58
C LYS A 680 -2.09 -4.48 37.08
N GLY A 681 -1.67 -4.04 35.89
CA GLY A 681 -2.08 -2.78 35.26
C GLY A 681 -2.09 -2.87 33.73
N THR A 682 -2.67 -1.86 33.06
CA THR A 682 -2.67 -1.76 31.58
C THR A 682 -1.42 -1.06 31.01
N LEU A 683 -0.52 -0.60 31.88
CA LEU A 683 0.74 0.07 31.53
C LEU A 683 1.92 -0.89 31.58
N GLU A 684 2.83 -0.76 30.62
CA GLU A 684 4.07 -1.53 30.58
C GLU A 684 5.07 -1.07 31.66
N PRO A 685 5.94 -1.96 32.16
CA PRO A 685 6.95 -1.61 33.16
C PRO A 685 7.88 -0.50 32.66
N GLY A 686 8.16 0.49 33.51
CA GLY A 686 8.97 1.64 33.15
C GLY A 686 8.70 2.89 33.95
N ARG A 687 9.45 3.95 33.66
CA ARG A 687 9.27 5.28 34.24
C ARG A 687 8.36 6.12 33.35
N TYR A 688 7.45 6.86 33.98
CA TYR A 688 6.52 7.76 33.31
C TYR A 688 6.24 9.01 34.15
N ILE A 689 5.64 10.01 33.52
CA ILE A 689 5.01 11.13 34.20
C ILE A 689 3.49 10.94 34.10
N LEU A 690 2.80 10.86 35.23
CA LEU A 690 1.34 10.74 35.30
C LEU A 690 0.72 12.13 35.51
N LEU A 691 -0.29 12.45 34.71
CA LEU A 691 -1.11 13.64 34.85
C LEU A 691 -2.55 13.26 35.22
N ARG A 692 -3.08 13.86 36.28
CA ARG A 692 -4.47 13.68 36.72
C ARG A 692 -5.25 14.99 36.58
N TYR A 693 -6.44 14.93 36.02
CA TYR A 693 -7.34 16.08 35.91
C TYR A 693 -8.13 16.27 37.22
N LEU A 694 -8.21 17.52 37.71
CA LEU A 694 -8.79 17.86 39.01
C LEU A 694 -10.22 18.39 38.91
N ASP A 695 -10.62 18.90 37.74
CA ASP A 695 -11.90 19.59 37.55
C ASP A 695 -12.94 18.70 36.81
N PRO A 696 -14.19 18.59 37.31
CA PRO A 696 -15.29 17.96 36.56
C PRO A 696 -15.57 18.73 35.25
N PRO A 697 -15.84 18.08 34.11
CA PRO A 697 -16.13 16.65 33.91
C PRO A 697 -14.91 15.75 33.66
N TRP A 698 -13.68 16.27 33.74
CA TRP A 698 -12.46 15.59 33.24
C TRP A 698 -11.84 14.59 34.21
N GLN A 699 -12.33 14.51 35.46
CA GLN A 699 -11.78 13.64 36.51
C GLN A 699 -11.78 12.13 36.16
N GLY A 700 -12.56 11.71 35.17
CA GLY A 700 -12.53 10.33 34.66
C GLY A 700 -11.35 10.02 33.74
N PHE A 701 -10.56 11.02 33.34
CA PHE A 701 -9.41 10.86 32.46
C PHE A 701 -8.09 11.04 33.22
N TYR A 702 -7.02 10.43 32.70
CA TYR A 702 -5.64 10.72 33.08
C TYR A 702 -4.72 10.54 31.88
N ASP A 703 -3.58 11.22 31.89
CA ASP A 703 -2.57 11.06 30.84
C ASP A 703 -1.28 10.46 31.40
N ILE A 704 -0.57 9.71 30.56
CA ILE A 704 0.77 9.21 30.85
C ILE A 704 1.72 9.77 29.80
N PHE A 705 2.82 10.38 30.23
CA PHE A 705 3.81 10.99 29.35
C PHE A 705 5.15 10.27 29.39
N LYS A 706 5.82 10.29 28.23
CA LYS A 706 7.27 10.14 28.09
C LYS A 706 7.84 11.40 27.43
N LEU A 707 8.69 12.09 28.17
CA LEU A 707 9.41 13.28 27.68
C LEU A 707 10.66 12.81 26.92
N VAL A 708 10.68 13.01 25.60
CA VAL A 708 11.73 12.48 24.71
C VAL A 708 12.95 13.40 24.71
N ASN A 709 12.73 14.70 24.57
CA ASN A 709 13.73 15.76 24.65
C ASN A 709 13.06 17.08 25.06
N ASP A 710 13.79 18.19 25.04
CA ASP A 710 13.30 19.51 25.50
C ASP A 710 12.11 20.03 24.67
N ASP A 711 11.95 19.56 23.43
CA ASP A 711 10.94 20.05 22.49
C ASP A 711 9.87 19.00 22.12
N LEU A 712 10.00 17.75 22.58
CA LEU A 712 9.11 16.64 22.23
C LEU A 712 8.76 15.80 23.45
N LEU A 713 7.46 15.63 23.70
CA LEU A 713 6.93 14.59 24.56
C LEU A 713 5.86 13.78 23.83
N ILE A 714 5.69 12.53 24.20
CA ILE A 714 4.63 11.66 23.71
C ILE A 714 3.72 11.32 24.90
N GLY A 715 2.42 11.43 24.70
CA GLY A 715 1.40 11.17 25.70
C GLY A 715 0.40 10.10 25.29
N ARG A 716 -0.16 9.42 26.27
CA ARG A 716 -1.32 8.53 26.14
C ARG A 716 -2.46 9.04 26.99
N VAL A 717 -3.67 9.13 26.43
CA VAL A 717 -4.89 9.42 27.20
C VAL A 717 -5.52 8.12 27.66
N TYR A 718 -5.97 8.07 28.91
CA TYR A 718 -6.71 6.96 29.48
C TYR A 718 -8.03 7.42 30.07
N LEU A 719 -9.05 6.56 30.00
CA LEU A 719 -10.34 6.72 30.65
C LEU A 719 -10.48 5.66 31.76
N GLY A 720 -10.85 6.08 32.97
CA GLY A 720 -11.02 5.23 34.14
C GLY A 720 -9.95 5.49 35.22
N GLU A 721 -9.79 4.53 36.14
CA GLU A 721 -8.88 4.68 37.28
C GLU A 721 -7.47 4.19 36.95
N PHE A 722 -6.47 5.04 37.15
CA PHE A 722 -5.06 4.64 37.08
C PHE A 722 -4.74 3.54 38.13
N PRO A 723 -3.93 2.49 37.79
CA PRO A 723 -3.23 2.26 36.52
C PRO A 723 -4.01 1.38 35.53
N ASN A 724 -5.32 1.21 35.71
CA ASN A 724 -6.16 0.23 35.01
C ASN A 724 -7.12 0.86 33.99
N GLY A 725 -6.93 2.13 33.66
CA GLY A 725 -7.76 2.81 32.66
C GLY A 725 -7.68 2.13 31.30
N ALA A 726 -8.73 2.33 30.49
CA ALA A 726 -8.72 1.97 29.08
C ALA A 726 -8.00 3.08 28.29
N ARG A 727 -6.96 2.71 27.53
CA ARG A 727 -6.24 3.65 26.64
C ARG A 727 -7.20 4.13 25.56
N VAL A 728 -7.28 5.44 25.39
CA VAL A 728 -8.14 6.08 24.38
C VAL A 728 -7.36 6.31 23.09
N PHE A 729 -6.22 7.02 23.15
CA PHE A 729 -5.32 7.26 22.02
C PHE A 729 -3.94 7.75 22.49
N THR A 730 -2.99 7.86 21.56
CA THR A 730 -1.61 8.34 21.77
C THR A 730 -1.32 9.56 20.91
N PHE A 731 -0.59 10.53 21.45
CA PHE A 731 -0.40 11.85 20.83
C PHE A 731 1.00 12.41 21.10
N PRO A 732 1.60 13.16 20.17
CA PRO A 732 2.78 13.96 20.46
C PRO A 732 2.37 15.35 20.97
N MET A 733 3.22 15.95 21.81
CA MET A 733 3.20 17.38 22.07
C MET A 733 4.57 17.98 21.83
N SER A 734 4.58 19.22 21.34
CA SER A 734 5.82 19.93 21.05
C SER A 734 5.78 21.41 21.42
N ARG A 735 6.96 21.94 21.73
CA ARG A 735 7.27 23.37 21.83
C ARG A 735 7.74 23.97 20.50
N ALA A 736 8.17 23.13 19.56
CA ALA A 736 8.69 23.52 18.26
C ALA A 736 7.76 23.03 17.15
N TYR A 737 7.27 23.94 16.32
CA TYR A 737 6.39 23.61 15.20
C TYR A 737 6.65 24.54 14.02
N ARG A 738 6.11 24.20 12.85
CA ARG A 738 6.29 25.00 11.65
C ARG A 738 5.18 26.04 11.52
N PHE A 739 5.34 26.94 10.57
CA PHE A 739 4.33 27.96 10.24
C PHE A 739 2.98 27.32 9.85
N GLU A 740 3.00 26.14 9.23
CA GLU A 740 1.82 25.33 8.91
C GLU A 740 1.03 24.87 10.14
N GLN A 741 1.58 25.04 11.34
CA GLN A 741 0.89 24.80 12.60
C GLN A 741 0.91 26.02 13.52
N MET A 742 1.07 27.25 12.99
CA MET A 742 1.08 28.47 13.81
C MET A 742 -0.26 28.72 14.51
N THR A 743 -0.26 29.39 15.66
CA THR A 743 -1.50 29.85 16.31
C THR A 743 -1.91 31.23 15.79
N VAL A 744 -3.11 31.68 16.13
CA VAL A 744 -3.58 33.04 15.86
C VAL A 744 -2.69 34.08 16.54
N ASP A 745 -2.15 33.78 17.72
CA ASP A 745 -1.21 34.66 18.42
C ASP A 745 0.13 34.76 17.67
N ASP A 746 0.64 33.64 17.16
CA ASP A 746 1.87 33.62 16.34
C ASP A 746 1.65 34.39 15.02
N HIS A 747 0.49 34.19 14.38
CA HIS A 747 0.08 34.96 13.21
C HIS A 747 0.00 36.46 13.52
N ALA A 748 -0.62 36.85 14.62
CA ALA A 748 -0.73 38.25 15.02
C ALA A 748 0.65 38.90 15.24
N ALA A 749 1.61 38.17 15.82
CA ALA A 749 2.98 38.62 15.97
C ALA A 749 3.68 38.84 14.62
N LEU A 750 3.53 37.88 13.68
CA LEU A 750 4.04 38.00 12.31
C LEU A 750 3.40 39.17 11.56
N PHE A 751 2.08 39.32 11.67
CA PHE A 751 1.31 40.37 11.00
C PHE A 751 1.69 41.77 11.50
N ALA A 752 1.88 41.92 12.81
CA ALA A 752 2.29 43.19 13.40
C ALA A 752 3.73 43.61 13.02
N ALA A 753 4.63 42.64 12.84
CA ALA A 753 6.02 42.89 12.46
C ALA A 753 6.23 43.07 10.94
N GLY A 754 5.37 42.49 10.12
CA GLY A 754 5.52 42.46 8.66
C GLY A 754 5.34 43.83 7.99
N PRO A 755 6.15 44.20 6.99
CA PRO A 755 5.87 45.37 6.15
C PRO A 755 4.74 45.11 5.14
N VAL A 756 4.19 46.17 4.58
CA VAL A 756 3.24 46.07 3.43
C VAL A 756 4.01 45.57 2.20
N PRO A 757 3.54 44.53 1.48
CA PRO A 757 4.20 44.03 0.28
C PRO A 757 4.09 45.03 -0.87
N THR A 758 5.07 45.06 -1.77
CA THR A 758 5.02 45.82 -3.03
C THR A 758 4.40 44.99 -4.17
N ALA A 759 3.94 45.62 -5.26
CA ALA A 759 3.41 44.91 -6.43
C ALA A 759 4.41 43.92 -7.06
N ALA A 760 5.70 44.27 -7.09
CA ALA A 760 6.75 43.38 -7.54
C ALA A 760 6.90 42.14 -6.65
N GLN A 761 6.73 42.31 -5.33
CA GLN A 761 6.81 41.22 -4.36
C GLN A 761 5.56 40.35 -4.33
N LEU A 762 4.39 40.85 -4.72
CA LEU A 762 3.19 40.03 -4.81
C LEU A 762 3.18 39.15 -6.07
N ASN A 763 3.85 39.58 -7.13
CA ASN A 763 3.84 38.89 -8.42
C ASN A 763 4.18 37.40 -8.30
N GLY A 764 3.32 36.52 -8.82
CA GLY A 764 3.43 35.07 -8.69
C GLY A 764 2.16 34.44 -8.10
N VAL A 765 2.21 33.13 -7.87
CA VAL A 765 1.06 32.37 -7.36
C VAL A 765 1.27 31.98 -5.90
N TRP A 766 0.21 32.08 -5.12
CA TRP A 766 0.20 31.91 -3.68
C TRP A 766 -0.90 30.95 -3.26
N ARG A 767 -0.56 29.95 -2.43
CA ARG A 767 -1.54 29.09 -1.76
C ARG A 767 -1.99 29.75 -0.46
N MET A 768 -3.31 29.81 -0.25
CA MET A 768 -3.94 30.29 0.99
C MET A 768 -4.32 29.13 1.91
N ASP A 769 -3.76 29.17 3.11
CA ASP A 769 -4.08 28.25 4.20
C ASP A 769 -4.72 29.05 5.35
N THR A 770 -5.90 28.64 5.80
CA THR A 770 -6.60 29.32 6.91
C THR A 770 -6.08 28.85 8.26
N ILE A 771 -5.82 29.83 9.13
CA ILE A 771 -5.20 29.62 10.44
C ILE A 771 -6.28 29.49 11.49
N SER A 772 -6.17 28.45 12.30
CA SER A 772 -6.93 28.27 13.53
C SER A 772 -6.00 27.77 14.63
N ASN A 773 -6.32 28.08 15.88
CA ASN A 773 -5.54 27.61 17.01
C ASN A 773 -5.61 26.08 17.16
N ALA A 774 -6.68 25.45 16.66
CA ALA A 774 -6.97 24.02 16.81
C ALA A 774 -6.46 23.18 15.63
N ASN A 775 -6.88 23.52 14.41
CA ASN A 775 -6.51 22.79 13.19
C ASN A 775 -6.57 23.74 12.00
N HIS A 776 -5.52 23.77 11.18
CA HIS A 776 -5.48 24.61 9.97
C HIS A 776 -6.24 23.92 8.85
N ALA A 777 -6.99 24.69 8.07
CA ALA A 777 -7.52 24.18 6.82
C ALA A 777 -6.66 24.73 5.69
N GLY A 778 -5.82 23.86 5.13
CA GLY A 778 -4.90 24.17 4.04
C GLY A 778 -5.56 24.10 2.66
N GLY A 779 -4.95 24.77 1.68
CA GLY A 779 -5.35 24.75 0.27
C GLY A 779 -6.76 25.29 0.03
N ILE A 780 -7.20 26.28 0.79
CA ILE A 780 -8.57 26.83 0.67
C ILE A 780 -8.69 27.69 -0.58
N ALA A 781 -7.65 28.43 -0.93
CA ALA A 781 -7.64 29.24 -2.15
C ALA A 781 -6.25 29.35 -2.76
N TYR A 782 -6.19 29.71 -4.03
CA TYR A 782 -4.98 30.11 -4.72
C TYR A 782 -5.15 31.53 -5.24
N LEU A 783 -4.14 32.37 -5.07
CA LEU A 783 -4.11 33.75 -5.53
C LEU A 783 -2.96 33.92 -6.50
N GLN A 784 -3.25 34.22 -7.76
CA GLN A 784 -2.26 34.58 -8.78
C GLN A 784 -2.24 36.10 -8.96
N PHE A 785 -1.07 36.70 -8.75
CA PHE A 785 -0.84 38.12 -8.99
C PHE A 785 0.07 38.31 -10.19
N ASN A 786 -0.39 39.09 -11.18
CA ASN A 786 0.35 39.37 -12.41
C ASN A 786 0.57 40.88 -12.57
N ASN A 787 1.83 41.30 -12.65
CA ASN A 787 2.18 42.65 -13.05
C ASN A 787 2.06 42.80 -14.56
N GLN A 788 1.15 43.65 -14.99
CA GLN A 788 0.98 44.01 -16.39
C GLN A 788 2.07 45.01 -16.84
N PRO A 789 2.44 45.02 -18.14
CA PRO A 789 3.45 45.93 -18.67
C PRO A 789 3.14 47.43 -18.48
N ASP A 790 1.88 47.79 -18.27
CA ASP A 790 1.41 49.15 -17.99
C ASP A 790 1.52 49.56 -16.51
N GLY A 791 2.04 48.68 -15.65
CA GLY A 791 2.20 48.90 -14.22
C GLY A 791 0.97 48.53 -13.37
N ARG A 792 -0.10 48.00 -13.99
CA ARG A 792 -1.27 47.50 -13.27
C ARG A 792 -0.98 46.12 -12.66
N LEU A 793 -1.33 45.91 -11.40
CA LEU A 793 -1.34 44.58 -10.79
C LEU A 793 -2.73 43.96 -10.99
N GLU A 794 -2.79 42.79 -11.60
CA GLU A 794 -4.02 41.98 -11.70
C GLU A 794 -3.95 40.82 -10.72
N ALA A 795 -5.06 40.53 -10.03
CA ALA A 795 -5.18 39.37 -9.16
C ALA A 795 -6.26 38.42 -9.70
N ARG A 796 -5.95 37.13 -9.76
CA ARG A 796 -6.91 36.05 -10.00
C ARG A 796 -6.96 35.18 -8.77
N TYR A 797 -8.13 34.70 -8.41
CA TYR A 797 -8.28 33.72 -7.35
C TYR A 797 -8.94 32.45 -7.87
N GLU A 798 -8.61 31.34 -7.22
CA GLU A 798 -9.31 30.07 -7.30
C GLU A 798 -9.67 29.67 -5.87
N LEU A 799 -10.95 29.71 -5.52
CA LEU A 799 -11.45 29.37 -4.18
C LEU A 799 -12.01 27.94 -4.21
N MET A 800 -11.53 27.10 -3.29
CA MET A 800 -11.96 25.72 -3.06
C MET A 800 -11.86 24.78 -4.28
N GLY A 801 -11.07 25.15 -5.30
CA GLY A 801 -10.96 24.38 -6.54
C GLY A 801 -12.20 24.42 -7.44
N LEU A 802 -13.13 25.35 -7.19
CA LEU A 802 -14.46 25.37 -7.84
C LEU A 802 -14.89 26.74 -8.35
N MET A 803 -14.35 27.84 -7.80
CA MET A 803 -14.75 29.20 -8.14
C MET A 803 -13.54 30.05 -8.51
N GLU A 804 -13.52 30.54 -9.74
CA GLU A 804 -12.47 31.43 -10.25
C GLU A 804 -13.01 32.85 -10.51
N GLY A 805 -12.17 33.87 -10.31
CA GLY A 805 -12.54 35.25 -10.59
C GLY A 805 -11.36 36.21 -10.70
N MET A 806 -11.60 37.38 -11.30
CA MET A 806 -10.64 38.49 -11.35
C MET A 806 -10.96 39.52 -10.27
N VAL A 807 -9.92 39.99 -9.58
CA VAL A 807 -10.02 40.94 -8.47
C VAL A 807 -9.12 42.14 -8.75
N THR A 808 -9.57 43.33 -8.35
CA THR A 808 -8.79 44.57 -8.50
C THR A 808 -8.04 44.86 -7.20
N PRO A 809 -6.71 44.67 -7.15
CA PRO A 809 -5.91 44.98 -5.96
C PRO A 809 -5.77 46.49 -5.73
N SER A 810 -5.61 46.90 -4.48
CA SER A 810 -5.42 48.30 -4.07
C SER A 810 -4.34 48.42 -2.99
N PHE A 811 -3.42 49.37 -3.18
CA PHE A 811 -2.38 49.70 -2.20
C PHE A 811 -2.82 50.92 -1.38
N LEU A 812 -3.11 50.72 -0.09
CA LEU A 812 -3.42 51.78 0.86
C LEU A 812 -2.19 52.09 1.73
N LYS A 813 -2.24 53.20 2.49
CA LYS A 813 -1.07 53.73 3.23
C LYS A 813 -0.54 52.76 4.30
N ASP A 814 -1.42 51.92 4.82
CA ASP A 814 -1.20 51.06 5.97
C ASP A 814 -1.34 49.57 5.64
N HIS A 815 -1.89 49.17 4.49
CA HIS A 815 -2.01 47.77 4.06
C HIS A 815 -2.27 47.61 2.56
N PHE A 816 -2.11 46.38 2.07
CA PHE A 816 -2.57 45.94 0.74
C PHE A 816 -3.95 45.29 0.85
N GLN A 817 -4.86 45.61 -0.07
CA GLN A 817 -6.26 45.12 -0.08
C GLN A 817 -6.65 44.52 -1.44
N LEU A 818 -7.43 43.44 -1.40
CA LEU A 818 -8.20 42.90 -2.52
C LEU A 818 -9.66 43.40 -2.46
N ASN A 819 -10.20 43.96 -3.55
CA ASN A 819 -11.62 44.38 -3.63
C ASN A 819 -12.44 43.34 -4.39
N ASP A 820 -13.18 42.49 -3.66
CA ASP A 820 -13.83 41.27 -4.19
C ASP A 820 -15.37 41.38 -4.38
N PHE A 821 -16.03 40.31 -4.86
CA PHE A 821 -17.49 40.18 -5.05
C PHE A 821 -18.31 40.16 -3.75
N THR A 822 -17.64 40.17 -2.59
CA THR A 822 -18.24 40.15 -1.25
C THR A 822 -17.97 41.49 -0.52
N PRO A 823 -18.81 41.95 0.43
CA PRO A 823 -18.63 43.23 1.14
C PRO A 823 -17.46 43.26 2.16
N PHE A 824 -16.44 42.41 1.98
CA PHE A 824 -15.40 42.14 2.97
C PHE A 824 -14.04 42.67 2.50
N HIS A 825 -13.09 42.81 3.45
CA HIS A 825 -11.82 43.49 3.26
C HIS A 825 -10.64 42.60 3.68
N ASP A 826 -9.72 42.34 2.75
CA ASP A 826 -8.46 41.64 3.03
C ASP A 826 -7.33 42.61 3.40
N GLU A 827 -6.55 42.27 4.42
CA GLU A 827 -5.30 42.96 4.78
C GLU A 827 -4.13 41.96 4.73
N ILE A 828 -3.10 42.22 3.91
CA ILE A 828 -1.94 41.33 3.75
C ILE A 828 -0.63 42.01 4.21
N ARG A 829 0.26 41.22 4.82
CA ARG A 829 1.59 41.61 5.33
C ARG A 829 2.66 40.64 4.85
N ARG A 830 3.82 41.17 4.47
CA ARG A 830 4.96 40.37 4.04
C ARG A 830 5.72 39.85 5.26
N VAL A 831 6.12 38.58 5.22
CA VAL A 831 7.05 37.99 6.20
C VAL A 831 8.38 37.69 5.51
N THR A 832 8.36 36.94 4.42
CA THR A 832 9.50 36.71 3.51
C THR A 832 9.11 37.04 2.07
N ASP A 833 10.01 36.84 1.10
CA ASP A 833 9.63 36.91 -0.31
C ASP A 833 8.65 35.82 -0.74
N ASP A 834 8.59 34.71 0.00
CA ASP A 834 7.79 33.52 -0.35
C ASP A 834 6.73 33.17 0.70
N PHE A 835 6.52 34.05 1.68
CA PHE A 835 5.53 33.85 2.74
C PHE A 835 4.90 35.18 3.16
N LEU A 836 3.57 35.24 3.12
CA LEU A 836 2.78 36.37 3.59
C LEU A 836 1.79 35.88 4.66
N VAL A 837 1.34 36.80 5.48
CA VAL A 837 0.26 36.58 6.45
C VAL A 837 -0.84 37.59 6.18
N GLY A 838 -2.09 37.17 6.34
CA GLY A 838 -3.22 37.99 6.02
C GLY A 838 -4.41 37.75 6.93
N LYS A 839 -5.30 38.72 6.94
CA LYS A 839 -6.56 38.62 7.65
C LYS A 839 -7.69 39.16 6.80
N TYR A 840 -8.80 38.46 6.85
CA TYR A 840 -10.03 38.82 6.17
C TYR A 840 -11.01 39.34 7.22
N VAL A 841 -11.48 40.58 7.14
CA VAL A 841 -12.28 41.21 8.20
C VAL A 841 -13.49 41.96 7.63
N ALA A 842 -14.65 41.82 8.28
CA ALA A 842 -15.86 42.60 7.98
C ALA A 842 -16.68 42.97 9.23
N PRO A 843 -17.62 43.92 9.11
CA PRO A 843 -18.61 44.19 10.17
C PRO A 843 -19.44 42.94 10.46
N LEU A 844 -19.61 42.58 11.73
CA LEU A 844 -20.40 41.42 12.14
C LEU A 844 -21.89 41.65 11.79
N PRO A 845 -22.51 40.85 10.90
CA PRO A 845 -23.93 40.99 10.59
C PRO A 845 -24.78 40.79 11.84
N SER A 846 -25.82 41.60 12.02
CA SER A 846 -26.65 41.60 13.23
C SER A 846 -27.27 40.23 13.56
N ALA A 847 -27.52 39.39 12.55
CA ALA A 847 -28.02 38.03 12.72
C ALA A 847 -27.00 37.07 13.35
N LEU A 848 -25.70 37.21 13.01
CA LEU A 848 -24.60 36.42 13.56
C LEU A 848 -24.18 36.93 14.94
N ALA A 849 -24.27 38.24 15.20
CA ALA A 849 -23.94 38.84 16.50
C ALA A 849 -24.72 38.21 17.67
N THR A 850 -26.00 37.87 17.46
CA THR A 850 -26.85 37.18 18.44
C THR A 850 -26.50 35.70 18.66
N LEU A 851 -25.85 35.04 17.68
CA LEU A 851 -25.55 33.61 17.72
C LEU A 851 -24.14 33.33 18.27
N VAL A 852 -23.19 34.24 18.02
CA VAL A 852 -21.75 34.05 18.29
C VAL A 852 -21.26 34.82 19.52
N GLY A 853 -21.91 35.94 19.89
CA GLY A 853 -21.44 36.81 20.97
C GLY A 853 -20.04 37.37 20.71
N ASN A 854 -19.23 37.52 21.76
CA ASN A 854 -17.81 37.93 21.68
C ASN A 854 -16.84 36.73 21.59
N GLN A 855 -17.27 35.57 21.08
CA GLN A 855 -16.43 34.36 21.04
C GLN A 855 -15.98 34.01 19.60
N SER A 856 -14.71 33.62 19.43
CA SER A 856 -14.18 33.09 18.16
C SER A 856 -14.71 31.68 17.89
N LEU A 857 -15.19 31.37 16.68
CA LEU A 857 -15.72 30.07 16.25
C LEU A 857 -14.80 29.39 15.21
N GLY A 858 -13.82 28.62 15.69
CA GLY A 858 -13.01 27.74 14.85
C GLY A 858 -12.08 28.55 13.96
N LEU A 859 -12.31 28.50 12.65
CA LEU A 859 -11.59 29.32 11.66
C LEU A 859 -11.99 30.81 11.71
N PHE A 860 -13.11 31.14 12.35
CA PHE A 860 -13.58 32.52 12.43
C PHE A 860 -13.30 33.16 13.79
N HIS A 861 -12.87 34.41 13.78
CA HIS A 861 -12.42 35.15 14.95
C HIS A 861 -13.12 36.51 15.06
N THR A 862 -13.46 36.89 16.29
CA THR A 862 -14.01 38.21 16.59
C THR A 862 -12.88 39.21 16.83
N GLU A 863 -12.93 40.38 16.19
CA GLU A 863 -12.01 41.50 16.44
C GLU A 863 -12.69 42.63 17.21
N ALA A 864 -11.86 43.53 17.77
CA ALA A 864 -12.34 44.73 18.47
C ALA A 864 -13.28 45.57 17.59
N ALA A 865 -14.21 46.30 18.23
CA ALA A 865 -15.19 47.17 17.58
C ALA A 865 -16.25 46.46 16.70
N GLY A 866 -16.59 45.19 17.01
CA GLY A 866 -17.72 44.48 16.37
C GLY A 866 -17.41 43.95 14.97
N LYS A 867 -16.13 43.68 14.70
CA LYS A 867 -15.65 43.09 13.46
C LYS A 867 -15.47 41.57 13.60
N PHE A 868 -15.57 40.86 12.49
CA PHE A 868 -15.49 39.39 12.43
C PHE A 868 -14.77 38.96 11.16
N GLY A 869 -13.97 37.90 11.25
CA GLY A 869 -13.04 37.55 10.18
C GLY A 869 -12.38 36.20 10.34
N PHE A 870 -11.40 35.90 9.49
CA PHE A 870 -10.51 34.76 9.65
C PHE A 870 -9.06 35.17 9.33
N TYR A 871 -8.10 34.43 9.89
CA TYR A 871 -6.68 34.63 9.64
C TYR A 871 -6.18 33.59 8.65
N TYR A 872 -5.20 33.94 7.83
CA TYR A 872 -4.65 33.04 6.83
C TYR A 872 -3.17 33.33 6.56
N MET A 873 -2.47 32.35 6.03
CA MET A 873 -1.14 32.52 5.46
C MET A 873 -1.19 32.31 3.96
N LEU A 874 -0.26 32.95 3.26
CA LEU A 874 -0.03 32.78 1.83
C LEU A 874 1.40 32.28 1.63
N THR A 875 1.54 31.09 1.09
CA THR A 875 2.85 30.51 0.75
C THR A 875 3.04 30.61 -0.76
N ARG A 876 4.17 31.18 -1.20
CA ARG A 876 4.49 31.27 -2.62
C ARG A 876 4.78 29.88 -3.14
N MET A 877 4.19 29.57 -4.28
CA MET A 877 4.44 28.32 -4.98
C MET A 877 5.73 28.46 -5.79
N THR A 878 6.75 27.67 -5.46
CA THR A 878 8.02 27.59 -6.19
C THR A 878 8.10 26.24 -6.91
N GLY A 879 7.85 26.23 -8.22
CA GLY A 879 7.77 25.01 -9.04
C GLY A 879 6.36 24.41 -9.13
N THR A 880 6.24 23.29 -9.87
CA THR A 880 4.99 22.60 -10.24
C THR A 880 4.33 21.83 -9.09
N GLY A 881 4.40 22.35 -7.85
CA GLY A 881 3.65 21.81 -6.72
C GLY A 881 2.18 22.16 -6.90
N LEU A 882 1.43 21.31 -7.59
CA LEU A 882 0.08 21.68 -7.97
C LEU A 882 -0.86 21.69 -6.76
N PRO A 883 -1.88 22.54 -6.78
CA PRO A 883 -2.84 22.60 -5.69
C PRO A 883 -3.48 21.24 -5.33
N GLU A 884 -3.59 20.90 -4.04
CA GLU A 884 -4.44 19.78 -3.59
C GLU A 884 -5.81 20.31 -3.19
N ALA A 885 -6.89 19.76 -3.78
CA ALA A 885 -8.27 20.04 -3.39
C ALA A 885 -8.61 19.46 -2.00
N THR A 886 -8.06 20.08 -0.95
CA THR A 886 -8.12 19.60 0.45
C THR A 886 -9.57 19.45 0.95
N LEU A 887 -10.50 20.27 0.45
CA LEU A 887 -11.93 20.20 0.76
C LEU A 887 -12.64 18.99 0.12
N LEU A 888 -12.19 18.56 -1.07
CA LEU A 888 -12.79 17.45 -1.83
C LEU A 888 -12.16 16.09 -1.47
N LYS A 889 -11.01 16.10 -0.80
CA LYS A 889 -10.28 14.92 -0.32
C LYS A 889 -11.15 13.91 0.46
N PRO A 890 -12.06 14.32 1.37
CA PRO A 890 -12.95 13.37 2.03
C PRO A 890 -13.79 12.56 1.05
N PHE A 891 -14.20 13.13 -0.09
CA PHE A 891 -14.98 12.41 -1.10
C PHE A 891 -14.11 11.49 -1.97
N LEU A 892 -12.84 11.82 -2.17
CA LEU A 892 -11.86 10.91 -2.81
C LEU A 892 -11.57 9.68 -1.93
N ASP A 893 -11.51 9.88 -0.61
CA ASP A 893 -11.23 8.84 0.37
C ASP A 893 -12.45 7.93 0.69
N VAL A 894 -13.68 8.33 0.32
CA VAL A 894 -14.91 7.55 0.58
C VAL A 894 -14.94 6.30 -0.29
N GLN A 895 -14.86 5.11 0.30
CA GLN A 895 -15.07 3.84 -0.40
C GLN A 895 -16.56 3.50 -0.52
N LEU A 896 -17.00 3.31 -1.76
CA LEU A 896 -18.37 2.89 -2.09
C LEU A 896 -18.45 1.36 -2.08
N PRO A 897 -19.65 0.75 -1.91
CA PRO A 897 -19.82 -0.68 -2.15
C PRO A 897 -19.42 -1.08 -3.57
N ASP A 898 -18.81 -2.26 -3.72
CA ASP A 898 -18.43 -2.79 -5.04
C ASP A 898 -19.65 -2.91 -5.96
N GLY A 899 -19.48 -2.57 -7.24
CA GLY A 899 -20.52 -2.59 -8.27
C GLY A 899 -21.36 -1.31 -8.36
N VAL A 900 -21.07 -0.29 -7.54
CA VAL A 900 -21.61 1.06 -7.76
C VAL A 900 -20.87 1.69 -8.95
N GLY A 901 -21.54 1.70 -10.09
CA GLY A 901 -21.03 2.23 -11.35
C GLY A 901 -21.60 3.60 -11.71
N MET A 902 -21.19 4.12 -12.86
CA MET A 902 -21.70 5.36 -13.43
C MET A 902 -21.77 5.25 -14.96
N THR A 903 -22.73 5.93 -15.57
CA THR A 903 -22.83 6.07 -17.02
C THR A 903 -22.99 7.52 -17.40
N PHE A 904 -22.45 7.88 -18.56
CA PHE A 904 -22.64 9.18 -19.18
C PHE A 904 -22.62 9.03 -20.70
N ASP A 905 -23.42 9.86 -21.37
CA ASP A 905 -23.57 9.85 -22.82
C ASP A 905 -22.75 11.00 -23.42
N GLU A 906 -22.05 10.73 -24.52
CA GLU A 906 -21.30 11.72 -25.28
C GLU A 906 -21.63 11.61 -26.76
N LYS A 907 -21.95 12.75 -27.37
CA LYS A 907 -22.18 12.87 -28.80
C LYS A 907 -21.27 13.94 -29.38
N MET A 908 -20.39 13.55 -30.30
CA MET A 908 -19.47 14.45 -30.97
C MET A 908 -19.71 14.46 -32.47
N GLU A 909 -19.62 15.64 -33.09
CA GLU A 909 -19.85 15.85 -34.51
C GLU A 909 -18.64 16.55 -35.13
N GLY A 910 -18.28 16.16 -36.34
CA GLY A 910 -17.17 16.78 -37.05
C GLY A 910 -16.92 16.12 -38.40
N TRP A 911 -15.64 15.89 -38.73
CA TRP A 911 -15.20 15.61 -40.10
C TRP A 911 -14.20 14.45 -40.16
N TYR A 912 -14.41 13.54 -41.11
CA TYR A 912 -13.50 12.46 -41.48
C TYR A 912 -12.85 12.75 -42.85
N PHE A 913 -11.55 12.52 -42.97
CA PHE A 913 -10.73 12.76 -44.15
C PHE A 913 -10.15 11.44 -44.66
N ASN A 914 -10.70 10.95 -45.77
CA ASN A 914 -10.33 9.66 -46.38
C ASN A 914 -8.98 9.74 -47.12
N GLY A 915 -8.16 8.68 -47.01
CA GLY A 915 -6.95 8.47 -47.82
C GLY A 915 -5.78 9.38 -47.44
N MET A 916 -5.86 10.05 -46.30
CA MET A 916 -4.82 10.96 -45.84
C MET A 916 -3.67 10.21 -45.17
N ALA A 917 -2.45 10.72 -45.37
CA ALA A 917 -1.26 10.21 -44.68
C ALA A 917 -1.39 10.45 -43.17
N GLU A 918 -0.97 9.48 -42.38
CA GLU A 918 -0.96 9.57 -40.93
C GLU A 918 -0.03 10.71 -40.48
N PRO A 919 -0.43 11.58 -39.54
CA PRO A 919 0.45 12.60 -38.99
C PRO A 919 1.60 11.96 -38.21
N ALA A 920 2.63 12.75 -37.92
CA ALA A 920 3.65 12.34 -36.97
C ALA A 920 2.98 11.91 -35.64
N PRO A 921 3.49 10.88 -34.94
CA PRO A 921 2.97 10.50 -33.63
C PRO A 921 3.09 11.64 -32.62
N GLY A 922 2.13 11.74 -31.71
CA GLY A 922 2.14 12.71 -30.62
C GLY A 922 1.34 14.00 -30.91
N HIS A 923 1.24 14.84 -29.89
CA HIS A 923 0.41 16.04 -29.85
C HIS A 923 0.59 16.96 -31.05
N ASP A 924 1.83 17.38 -31.35
CA ASP A 924 2.14 18.26 -32.49
C ASP A 924 1.63 17.72 -33.84
N GLY A 925 1.69 16.40 -34.03
CA GLY A 925 1.21 15.77 -35.25
C GLY A 925 -0.31 15.80 -35.36
N ASP A 926 -1.01 15.50 -34.27
CA ASP A 926 -2.46 15.47 -34.23
C ASP A 926 -3.08 16.87 -34.38
N LEU A 927 -2.43 17.92 -33.89
CA LEU A 927 -2.84 19.32 -34.11
C LEU A 927 -2.91 19.71 -35.60
N THR A 928 -2.15 19.05 -36.47
CA THR A 928 -2.21 19.29 -37.94
C THR A 928 -3.55 18.89 -38.55
N ILE A 929 -4.33 18.05 -37.89
CA ILE A 929 -5.70 17.71 -38.28
C ILE A 929 -6.60 18.93 -38.05
N GLY A 930 -6.49 19.58 -36.88
CA GLY A 930 -7.26 20.76 -36.52
C GLY A 930 -7.04 21.95 -37.46
N ALA A 931 -5.80 22.15 -37.93
CA ALA A 931 -5.45 23.22 -38.89
C ALA A 931 -6.21 23.15 -40.23
N ARG A 932 -6.88 22.01 -40.54
CA ARG A 932 -7.69 21.82 -41.75
C ARG A 932 -9.13 22.30 -41.59
N ILE A 933 -9.55 22.59 -40.36
CA ILE A 933 -10.92 23.02 -40.06
C ILE A 933 -10.99 24.53 -40.20
N PRO A 934 -11.73 25.06 -41.20
CA PRO A 934 -11.86 26.49 -41.37
C PRO A 934 -12.70 27.11 -40.23
N ALA A 935 -12.48 28.38 -39.92
CA ALA A 935 -13.27 29.12 -38.94
C ALA A 935 -14.77 29.24 -39.32
N GLY A 936 -15.15 28.92 -40.56
CA GLY A 936 -16.53 28.77 -41.02
C GLY A 936 -16.63 28.03 -42.35
N GLY A 937 -17.68 27.22 -42.52
CA GLY A 937 -17.93 26.36 -43.70
C GLY A 937 -17.40 24.93 -43.56
N ASP A 938 -17.68 24.08 -44.55
CA ASP A 938 -17.25 22.67 -44.55
C ASP A 938 -15.79 22.54 -45.02
N PRO A 939 -14.93 21.77 -44.32
CA PRO A 939 -13.53 21.61 -44.70
C PRO A 939 -13.39 20.86 -46.04
N ALA A 940 -12.48 21.32 -46.89
CA ALA A 940 -12.23 20.69 -48.19
C ALA A 940 -11.80 19.23 -48.03
N GLY A 941 -12.54 18.31 -48.65
CA GLY A 941 -12.29 16.86 -48.57
C GLY A 941 -12.75 16.19 -47.27
N GLY A 942 -13.39 16.93 -46.37
CA GLY A 942 -13.99 16.39 -45.15
C GLY A 942 -15.38 15.81 -45.41
N VAL A 943 -15.68 14.70 -44.75
CA VAL A 943 -16.98 14.03 -44.76
C VAL A 943 -17.57 14.09 -43.36
N ALA A 944 -18.86 14.39 -43.23
CA ALA A 944 -19.51 14.44 -41.92
C ALA A 944 -19.30 13.14 -41.14
N CYS A 945 -18.87 13.26 -39.89
CA CYS A 945 -18.61 12.13 -38.99
C CYS A 945 -19.24 12.43 -37.63
N VAL A 946 -19.92 11.44 -37.06
CA VAL A 946 -20.60 11.54 -35.77
C VAL A 946 -20.23 10.33 -34.93
N PHE A 947 -19.76 10.59 -33.71
CA PHE A 947 -19.65 9.61 -32.64
C PHE A 947 -20.83 9.80 -31.70
N ASP A 948 -21.57 8.72 -31.43
CA ASP A 948 -22.65 8.69 -30.45
C ASP A 948 -22.41 7.48 -29.54
N GLY A 949 -21.97 7.74 -28.32
CA GLY A 949 -21.50 6.71 -27.40
C GLY A 949 -21.92 6.95 -25.96
N ARG A 950 -22.28 5.85 -25.28
CA ARG A 950 -22.43 5.76 -23.83
C ARG A 950 -21.16 5.17 -23.23
N MET A 951 -20.56 5.91 -22.31
CA MET A 951 -19.47 5.42 -21.48
C MET A 951 -20.04 4.79 -20.21
N THR A 952 -19.50 3.64 -19.86
CA THR A 952 -19.91 2.89 -18.66
C THR A 952 -18.71 2.64 -17.76
N ILE A 953 -18.73 3.33 -16.62
CA ILE A 953 -17.89 3.05 -15.46
C ILE A 953 -18.59 1.94 -14.68
N ARG A 954 -17.97 0.76 -14.60
CA ARG A 954 -18.58 -0.40 -13.94
C ARG A 954 -18.53 -0.27 -12.42
N ASP A 955 -17.43 0.29 -11.92
CA ASP A 955 -17.19 0.54 -10.51
C ASP A 955 -16.41 1.84 -10.35
N VAL A 956 -16.96 2.78 -9.59
CA VAL A 956 -16.36 4.11 -9.39
C VAL A 956 -15.07 4.03 -8.58
N ASN A 957 -14.95 3.10 -7.64
CA ASN A 957 -13.72 2.96 -6.86
C ASN A 957 -12.60 2.45 -7.75
N GLU A 958 -12.85 1.40 -8.56
CA GLU A 958 -11.87 0.86 -9.51
C GLU A 958 -11.44 1.92 -10.52
N PHE A 959 -12.40 2.67 -11.06
CA PHE A 959 -12.12 3.72 -12.03
C PHE A 959 -11.25 4.85 -11.46
N VAL A 960 -11.55 5.33 -10.25
CA VAL A 960 -10.79 6.42 -9.61
C VAL A 960 -9.43 5.94 -9.10
N ASP A 961 -9.35 4.73 -8.55
CA ASP A 961 -8.12 4.18 -7.97
C ASP A 961 -7.18 3.55 -9.03
N GLY A 962 -7.68 3.24 -10.23
CA GLY A 962 -6.93 2.61 -11.31
C GLY A 962 -6.00 3.59 -12.04
N TYR A 963 -4.90 3.09 -12.62
CA TYR A 963 -3.93 3.95 -13.32
C TYR A 963 -4.44 4.47 -14.68
N GLU A 964 -5.39 3.76 -15.29
CA GLU A 964 -5.85 4.00 -16.66
C GLU A 964 -7.25 4.63 -16.73
N HIS A 965 -7.95 4.74 -15.58
CA HIS A 965 -9.29 5.32 -15.46
C HIS A 965 -10.23 4.86 -16.59
N GLU A 966 -10.31 3.53 -16.75
CA GLU A 966 -10.90 2.88 -17.93
C GLU A 966 -12.42 2.72 -17.81
N ALA A 967 -13.15 3.06 -18.87
CA ALA A 967 -14.59 2.80 -19.03
C ALA A 967 -14.87 2.07 -20.36
N SER A 968 -15.94 1.26 -20.39
CA SER A 968 -16.40 0.65 -21.66
C SER A 968 -17.20 1.64 -22.49
N ILE A 969 -17.20 1.43 -23.81
CA ILE A 969 -17.93 2.27 -24.77
C ILE A 969 -18.97 1.43 -25.50
N LYS A 970 -20.21 1.91 -25.55
CA LYS A 970 -21.28 1.36 -26.38
C LYS A 970 -21.91 2.45 -27.22
N GLY A 971 -22.14 2.20 -28.50
CA GLY A 971 -22.72 3.24 -29.37
C GLY A 971 -22.55 2.92 -30.84
N ALA A 972 -22.46 3.98 -31.65
CA ALA A 972 -22.23 3.86 -33.08
C ALA A 972 -21.34 5.00 -33.63
N MET A 973 -20.60 4.68 -34.69
CA MET A 973 -19.91 5.64 -35.54
C MET A 973 -20.71 5.85 -36.82
N THR A 974 -21.11 7.09 -37.10
CA THR A 974 -21.83 7.45 -38.33
C THR A 974 -20.94 8.30 -39.23
N PHE A 975 -20.88 7.94 -40.50
CA PHE A 975 -20.13 8.68 -41.53
C PHE A 975 -21.07 9.03 -42.68
N GLY A 976 -20.94 10.23 -43.25
CA GLY A 976 -21.65 10.63 -44.46
C GLY A 976 -21.23 9.84 -45.70
N ALA A 977 -20.00 9.33 -45.70
CA ALA A 977 -19.42 8.36 -46.61
C ALA A 977 -18.17 7.75 -45.96
N PHE A 978 -17.93 6.46 -46.14
CA PHE A 978 -16.80 5.75 -45.52
C PHE A 978 -16.34 4.60 -46.42
N GLU A 979 -15.07 4.56 -46.80
CA GLU A 979 -14.47 3.43 -47.55
C GLU A 979 -15.29 2.97 -48.78
N GLY A 980 -15.82 3.94 -49.54
CA GLY A 980 -16.63 3.70 -50.74
C GLY A 980 -18.12 3.46 -50.49
N MET A 981 -18.54 3.40 -49.22
CA MET A 981 -19.95 3.33 -48.82
C MET A 981 -20.53 4.75 -48.67
N GLY A 982 -21.82 4.91 -48.98
CA GLY A 982 -22.55 6.15 -48.69
C GLY A 982 -22.79 6.33 -47.18
N GLN A 983 -23.76 7.18 -46.82
CA GLN A 983 -24.05 7.45 -45.41
C GLN A 983 -24.39 6.16 -44.66
N SER A 984 -23.58 5.84 -43.66
CA SER A 984 -23.64 4.57 -42.94
C SER A 984 -23.35 4.77 -41.45
N SER A 985 -23.98 3.95 -40.62
CA SER A 985 -23.76 3.91 -39.17
C SER A 985 -23.29 2.51 -38.78
N PHE A 986 -22.20 2.43 -38.04
CA PHE A 986 -21.57 1.17 -37.63
C PHE A 986 -21.65 1.03 -36.11
N PRO A 987 -22.22 -0.06 -35.58
CA PRO A 987 -22.24 -0.30 -34.15
C PRO A 987 -20.81 -0.52 -33.63
N ILE A 988 -20.52 0.05 -32.47
CA ILE A 988 -19.25 -0.11 -31.77
C ILE A 988 -19.19 -1.53 -31.17
N ASP A 989 -18.06 -2.20 -31.36
CA ASP A 989 -17.73 -3.47 -30.69
C ASP A 989 -17.33 -3.17 -29.24
N GLU A 990 -18.30 -3.26 -28.32
CA GLU A 990 -18.12 -2.97 -26.89
C GLU A 990 -17.02 -3.84 -26.24
N SER A 991 -16.76 -5.04 -26.77
CA SER A 991 -15.74 -5.95 -26.25
C SER A 991 -14.31 -5.54 -26.61
N ALA A 992 -14.15 -4.81 -27.72
CA ALA A 992 -12.86 -4.35 -28.23
C ALA A 992 -12.63 -2.86 -28.00
N SER A 993 -13.65 -2.09 -27.62
CA SER A 993 -13.56 -0.62 -27.48
C SER A 993 -13.38 -0.18 -26.03
N ARG A 994 -12.56 0.85 -25.80
CA ARG A 994 -12.26 1.38 -24.46
C ARG A 994 -12.10 2.90 -24.47
N PHE A 995 -12.46 3.49 -23.34
CA PHE A 995 -12.26 4.90 -23.04
C PHE A 995 -11.34 5.02 -21.82
N ASN A 996 -10.30 5.83 -21.92
CA ASN A 996 -9.45 6.19 -20.79
C ASN A 996 -9.67 7.66 -20.47
N TYR A 997 -10.16 7.93 -19.27
CA TYR A 997 -10.50 9.29 -18.84
C TYR A 997 -9.35 9.91 -18.07
N LEU A 998 -8.81 11.04 -18.53
CA LEU A 998 -7.82 11.82 -17.78
C LEU A 998 -6.65 10.95 -17.28
N ARG A 999 -5.87 10.41 -18.20
CA ARG A 999 -4.63 9.67 -17.90
C ARG A 999 -3.40 10.52 -18.22
N VAL A 1000 -2.30 10.25 -17.55
CA VAL A 1000 -1.00 10.86 -17.89
C VAL A 1000 -0.19 9.87 -18.72
N ASN A 1001 0.22 10.29 -19.90
CA ASN A 1001 1.11 9.51 -20.75
C ASN A 1001 2.49 9.40 -20.09
N ALA A 1002 2.87 8.21 -19.62
CA ALA A 1002 4.15 8.03 -18.94
C ALA A 1002 5.40 8.35 -19.80
N ALA A 1003 5.28 8.32 -21.14
CA ALA A 1003 6.38 8.60 -22.05
C ALA A 1003 6.51 10.10 -22.39
N THR A 1004 5.39 10.82 -22.52
CA THR A 1004 5.38 12.24 -22.92
C THR A 1004 5.09 13.19 -21.76
N GLY A 1005 4.56 12.69 -20.64
CA GLY A 1005 4.08 13.49 -19.50
C GLY A 1005 2.73 14.18 -19.76
N GLU A 1006 2.14 13.97 -20.93
CA GLU A 1006 0.95 14.67 -21.37
C GLU A 1006 -0.31 14.09 -20.74
N ALA A 1007 -1.20 14.95 -20.26
CA ALA A 1007 -2.54 14.54 -19.86
C ALA A 1007 -3.42 14.36 -21.10
N GLU A 1008 -4.11 13.21 -21.17
CA GLU A 1008 -4.90 12.81 -22.33
C GLU A 1008 -6.18 12.07 -21.93
N MET A 1009 -7.24 12.26 -22.73
CA MET A 1009 -8.35 11.31 -22.80
C MET A 1009 -8.22 10.49 -24.08
N ARG A 1010 -8.21 9.16 -23.95
CA ARG A 1010 -8.02 8.27 -25.11
C ARG A 1010 -9.27 7.47 -25.41
N TYR A 1011 -9.60 7.44 -26.69
CA TYR A 1011 -10.70 6.67 -27.24
C TYR A 1011 -10.10 5.65 -28.19
N HIS A 1012 -10.31 4.37 -27.92
CA HIS A 1012 -10.08 3.36 -28.94
C HIS A 1012 -11.38 2.65 -29.24
N ILE A 1013 -11.86 2.84 -30.46
CA ILE A 1013 -13.16 2.37 -30.89
C ILE A 1013 -12.94 1.40 -32.05
N GLU A 1014 -13.41 0.17 -31.89
CA GLU A 1014 -13.48 -0.79 -32.97
C GLU A 1014 -14.90 -0.95 -33.48
N PHE A 1015 -15.05 -1.04 -34.79
CA PHE A 1015 -16.33 -1.35 -35.43
C PHE A 1015 -16.10 -2.16 -36.71
N ALA A 1016 -17.13 -2.91 -37.10
CA ALA A 1016 -17.11 -3.72 -38.31
C ALA A 1016 -18.10 -3.18 -39.34
N THR A 1017 -17.67 -3.23 -40.58
CA THR A 1017 -18.51 -2.96 -41.75
C THR A 1017 -19.35 -4.21 -42.10
N PRO A 1018 -20.48 -4.08 -42.81
CA PRO A 1018 -21.33 -5.22 -43.17
C PRO A 1018 -20.63 -6.32 -44.00
N ASP A 1019 -19.58 -5.97 -44.74
CA ASP A 1019 -18.71 -6.88 -45.49
C ASP A 1019 -17.61 -7.54 -44.63
N GLY A 1020 -17.60 -7.28 -43.32
CA GLY A 1020 -16.72 -7.94 -42.35
C GLY A 1020 -15.35 -7.30 -42.17
N ARG A 1021 -15.05 -6.18 -42.83
CA ARG A 1021 -13.81 -5.42 -42.59
C ARG A 1021 -13.88 -4.71 -41.24
N ARG A 1022 -12.84 -4.85 -40.42
CA ARG A 1022 -12.74 -4.22 -39.10
C ARG A 1022 -11.91 -2.94 -39.18
N PHE A 1023 -12.41 -1.91 -38.52
CA PHE A 1023 -11.75 -0.61 -38.43
C PHE A 1023 -11.53 -0.23 -36.98
N THR A 1024 -10.42 0.42 -36.74
CA THR A 1024 -10.06 1.05 -35.49
C THR A 1024 -10.09 2.56 -35.68
N PHE A 1025 -10.68 3.25 -34.72
CA PHE A 1025 -10.74 4.69 -34.60
C PHE A 1025 -10.09 5.06 -33.27
N ASP A 1026 -8.84 5.51 -33.35
CA ASP A 1026 -8.03 5.95 -32.20
C ASP A 1026 -8.13 7.47 -32.08
N GLY A 1027 -8.79 7.95 -31.03
CA GLY A 1027 -8.97 9.36 -30.73
C GLY A 1027 -8.21 9.79 -29.47
N THR A 1028 -7.65 11.01 -29.48
CA THR A 1028 -7.02 11.62 -28.32
C THR A 1028 -7.55 13.04 -28.11
N LYS A 1029 -7.93 13.35 -26.88
CA LYS A 1029 -8.09 14.74 -26.40
C LYS A 1029 -6.85 15.08 -25.57
N TYR A 1030 -6.18 16.16 -25.91
CA TYR A 1030 -4.99 16.63 -25.20
C TYR A 1030 -5.42 17.65 -24.15
N MET A 1031 -5.12 17.36 -22.88
CA MET A 1031 -5.50 18.18 -21.73
C MET A 1031 -4.29 18.99 -21.28
N GLN A 1032 -3.83 19.93 -22.11
CA GLN A 1032 -2.62 20.69 -21.86
C GLN A 1032 -2.83 22.18 -22.15
N LYS A 1033 -2.03 23.02 -21.50
CA LYS A 1033 -2.08 24.48 -21.66
C LYS A 1033 -1.09 24.93 -22.75
N ASP A 1034 -1.62 25.49 -23.83
CA ASP A 1034 -0.84 25.89 -25.01
C ASP A 1034 -0.53 27.39 -25.07
N SER A 1035 -1.13 28.23 -24.20
CA SER A 1035 -0.76 29.63 -23.79
C SER A 1035 -1.92 30.66 -23.76
N GLY A 1036 -3.19 30.24 -23.80
CA GLY A 1036 -4.39 31.08 -23.83
C GLY A 1036 -5.02 31.39 -22.45
N PRO A 1037 -6.16 32.13 -22.42
CA PRO A 1037 -6.93 32.36 -21.19
C PRO A 1037 -7.56 31.04 -20.68
N GLY A 1038 -7.16 30.61 -19.48
CA GLY A 1038 -7.26 29.23 -18.98
C GLY A 1038 -8.62 28.51 -19.09
N ILE A 1039 -9.76 29.16 -18.87
CA ILE A 1039 -11.07 28.47 -18.93
C ILE A 1039 -11.52 28.19 -20.38
N ALA A 1040 -11.28 29.12 -21.31
CA ALA A 1040 -11.76 28.96 -22.69
C ALA A 1040 -10.95 27.89 -23.43
N GLU A 1041 -9.66 27.83 -23.14
CA GLU A 1041 -8.73 26.80 -23.63
C GLU A 1041 -9.09 25.43 -23.02
N LEU A 1042 -9.30 25.35 -21.70
CA LEU A 1042 -9.71 24.13 -21.02
C LEU A 1042 -10.99 23.53 -21.62
N LEU A 1043 -11.99 24.38 -21.85
CA LEU A 1043 -13.25 23.95 -22.47
C LEU A 1043 -13.05 23.48 -23.92
N GLN A 1044 -12.14 24.10 -24.67
CA GLN A 1044 -11.79 23.66 -26.02
C GLN A 1044 -11.12 22.28 -26.00
N ASP A 1045 -10.20 22.04 -25.07
CA ASP A 1045 -9.46 20.79 -24.93
C ASP A 1045 -10.36 19.64 -24.48
N TYR A 1046 -11.27 19.91 -23.54
CA TYR A 1046 -12.31 18.96 -23.10
C TYR A 1046 -13.25 18.52 -24.24
N THR A 1047 -13.45 19.38 -25.24
CA THR A 1047 -14.47 19.19 -26.28
C THR A 1047 -13.92 18.76 -27.63
N THR A 1048 -12.60 18.81 -27.85
CA THR A 1048 -11.97 18.55 -29.15
C THR A 1048 -11.27 17.20 -29.19
N LEU A 1049 -11.64 16.34 -30.15
CA LEU A 1049 -11.06 15.01 -30.34
C LEU A 1049 -10.34 14.90 -31.70
N TYR A 1050 -9.06 14.52 -31.65
CA TYR A 1050 -8.21 14.26 -32.81
C TYR A 1050 -8.11 12.76 -33.05
N CYS A 1051 -8.38 12.28 -34.27
CA CYS A 1051 -8.53 10.86 -34.51
C CYS A 1051 -7.74 10.34 -35.70
N ARG A 1052 -7.24 9.11 -35.56
CA ARG A 1052 -6.60 8.31 -36.61
C ARG A 1052 -7.46 7.08 -36.88
N VAL A 1053 -7.57 6.71 -38.16
CA VAL A 1053 -8.43 5.60 -38.58
C VAL A 1053 -7.64 4.55 -39.34
N HIS A 1054 -7.67 3.32 -38.85
CA HIS A 1054 -6.94 2.19 -39.42
C HIS A 1054 -7.88 1.04 -39.76
N GLU A 1055 -7.59 0.35 -40.86
CA GLU A 1055 -8.20 -0.94 -41.18
C GLU A 1055 -7.33 -2.06 -40.59
N GLN A 1056 -7.97 -3.00 -39.88
CA GLN A 1056 -7.29 -4.18 -39.34
C GLN A 1056 -7.14 -5.23 -40.45
N THR A 1057 -5.92 -5.48 -40.90
CA THR A 1057 -5.60 -6.48 -41.93
C THR A 1057 -4.76 -7.62 -41.37
N ALA A 1058 -4.71 -8.76 -42.08
CA ALA A 1058 -3.87 -9.90 -41.68
C ALA A 1058 -2.35 -9.58 -41.62
N ALA A 1059 -1.91 -8.50 -42.29
CA ALA A 1059 -0.52 -8.04 -42.28
C ALA A 1059 -0.25 -6.96 -41.20
N GLY A 1060 -1.26 -6.59 -40.41
CA GLY A 1060 -1.22 -5.48 -39.44
C GLY A 1060 -2.16 -4.32 -39.81
N PRO A 1061 -2.24 -3.28 -38.96
CA PRO A 1061 -3.10 -2.13 -39.18
C PRO A 1061 -2.63 -1.29 -40.38
N ARG A 1062 -3.57 -0.91 -41.24
CA ARG A 1062 -3.33 -0.06 -42.42
C ARG A 1062 -4.03 1.28 -42.23
N ALA A 1063 -3.30 2.39 -42.29
CA ALA A 1063 -3.90 3.72 -42.18
C ALA A 1063 -4.87 3.99 -43.35
N THR A 1064 -6.07 4.48 -43.03
CA THR A 1064 -7.15 4.75 -44.00
C THR A 1064 -7.63 6.21 -43.97
N GLY A 1065 -7.47 6.91 -42.86
CA GLY A 1065 -7.79 8.33 -42.78
C GLY A 1065 -7.61 8.94 -41.39
N MET A 1066 -8.10 10.16 -41.24
CA MET A 1066 -8.06 10.93 -39.99
C MET A 1066 -9.42 11.56 -39.71
N ALA A 1067 -9.75 11.88 -38.47
CA ALA A 1067 -10.96 12.62 -38.13
C ALA A 1067 -10.73 13.71 -37.08
N TYR A 1068 -11.63 14.68 -37.06
CA TYR A 1068 -11.69 15.76 -36.09
C TYR A 1068 -13.13 15.91 -35.62
N LEU A 1069 -13.39 15.69 -34.34
CA LEU A 1069 -14.74 15.74 -33.76
C LEU A 1069 -14.81 16.76 -32.63
N LYS A 1070 -15.95 17.45 -32.51
CA LYS A 1070 -16.24 18.36 -31.40
C LYS A 1070 -17.53 18.03 -30.68
N PHE A 1071 -17.54 18.22 -29.37
CA PHE A 1071 -18.73 18.15 -28.53
C PHE A 1071 -19.49 19.50 -28.58
N ARG A 1072 -20.67 19.52 -29.21
CA ARG A 1072 -21.38 20.77 -29.55
C ARG A 1072 -22.22 21.41 -28.42
N THR A 1073 -22.34 20.78 -27.26
CA THR A 1073 -23.26 21.22 -26.20
C THR A 1073 -22.83 22.50 -25.47
N PHE A 1074 -21.57 22.93 -25.58
CA PHE A 1074 -20.99 24.06 -24.84
C PHE A 1074 -20.77 25.35 -25.65
N GLU A 1075 -21.33 25.49 -26.86
CA GLU A 1075 -21.11 26.67 -27.72
C GLU A 1075 -21.90 27.94 -27.28
N ASP A 1076 -22.80 27.86 -26.29
CA ASP A 1076 -23.55 29.00 -25.76
C ASP A 1076 -23.10 29.36 -24.33
N LEU A 1077 -22.15 30.28 -24.20
CA LEU A 1077 -21.59 30.75 -22.92
C LEU A 1077 -22.65 31.30 -21.94
N ALA A 1078 -23.84 31.66 -22.43
CA ALA A 1078 -24.95 32.14 -21.60
C ALA A 1078 -25.74 30.99 -20.92
N ALA A 1079 -25.60 29.74 -21.41
CA ALA A 1079 -26.26 28.56 -20.86
C ALA A 1079 -25.37 27.75 -19.90
N THR A 1080 -24.06 28.03 -19.84
CA THR A 1080 -23.04 27.21 -19.16
C THR A 1080 -22.78 27.55 -17.69
N GLY A 1081 -23.74 28.16 -17.01
CA GLY A 1081 -23.65 28.51 -15.59
C GLY A 1081 -24.06 27.43 -14.59
N SER A 1082 -24.17 26.16 -15.00
CA SER A 1082 -24.70 25.11 -14.13
C SER A 1082 -23.84 23.86 -14.21
N LEU A 1083 -22.79 23.81 -13.40
CA LEU A 1083 -22.14 22.57 -12.98
C LEU A 1083 -23.22 21.51 -12.67
N ALA A 1084 -24.33 21.90 -12.04
CA ALA A 1084 -25.47 21.03 -11.76
C ALA A 1084 -26.10 20.33 -12.99
N ALA A 1085 -26.05 20.91 -14.19
CA ALA A 1085 -26.57 20.28 -15.42
C ALA A 1085 -25.62 19.18 -15.96
N PHE A 1086 -24.31 19.43 -15.89
CA PHE A 1086 -23.27 18.42 -16.12
C PHE A 1086 -23.31 17.32 -15.04
N LEU A 1087 -23.60 17.65 -13.78
CA LEU A 1087 -23.76 16.67 -12.72
C LEU A 1087 -25.00 15.78 -12.89
N THR A 1088 -26.07 16.31 -13.51
CA THR A 1088 -27.27 15.51 -13.82
C THR A 1088 -27.09 14.57 -15.01
N SER A 1089 -26.07 14.76 -15.88
CA SER A 1089 -25.83 13.83 -17.00
C SER A 1089 -25.15 12.52 -16.58
N PHE A 1090 -24.57 12.46 -15.37
CA PHE A 1090 -24.03 11.22 -14.82
C PHE A 1090 -25.10 10.42 -14.07
N GLN A 1091 -25.41 9.25 -14.61
CA GLN A 1091 -26.35 8.30 -13.98
C GLN A 1091 -25.56 7.26 -13.19
N VAL A 1092 -25.72 7.26 -11.87
CA VAL A 1092 -25.15 6.23 -10.99
C VAL A 1092 -25.93 4.94 -11.17
N THR A 1093 -25.22 3.84 -11.34
CA THR A 1093 -25.76 2.48 -11.53
C THR A 1093 -25.37 1.60 -10.33
N GLY A 1094 -26.02 0.43 -10.19
CA GLY A 1094 -25.72 -0.52 -9.11
C GLY A 1094 -26.32 -0.20 -7.73
N THR A 1095 -26.86 1.01 -7.50
CA THR A 1095 -27.54 1.37 -6.24
C THR A 1095 -28.72 2.32 -6.43
N GLY A 1096 -29.76 2.13 -5.62
CA GLY A 1096 -30.92 3.03 -5.51
C GLY A 1096 -30.86 3.99 -4.31
N ASP A 1097 -29.82 3.92 -3.48
CA ASP A 1097 -29.66 4.76 -2.29
C ASP A 1097 -29.24 6.19 -2.67
N PRO A 1098 -30.05 7.22 -2.37
CA PRO A 1098 -29.72 8.61 -2.68
C PRO A 1098 -28.39 9.10 -2.09
N VAL A 1099 -27.99 8.60 -0.91
CA VAL A 1099 -26.73 8.97 -0.26
C VAL A 1099 -25.55 8.40 -1.02
N MET A 1100 -25.62 7.11 -1.40
CA MET A 1100 -24.56 6.48 -2.20
C MET A 1100 -24.47 7.10 -3.60
N GLN A 1101 -25.60 7.43 -4.23
CA GLN A 1101 -25.61 8.14 -5.51
C GLN A 1101 -24.95 9.52 -5.42
N PHE A 1102 -25.19 10.24 -4.33
CA PHE A 1102 -24.51 11.52 -4.08
C PHE A 1102 -23.01 11.32 -3.86
N GLN A 1103 -22.61 10.38 -3.01
CA GLN A 1103 -21.19 10.08 -2.76
C GLN A 1103 -20.44 9.66 -4.02
N ALA A 1104 -21.03 8.80 -4.86
CA ALA A 1104 -20.45 8.38 -6.14
C ALA A 1104 -20.20 9.55 -7.09
N ARG A 1105 -21.19 10.44 -7.25
CA ARG A 1105 -21.04 11.66 -8.04
C ARG A 1105 -19.95 12.57 -7.47
N MET A 1106 -19.97 12.81 -6.17
CA MET A 1106 -18.98 13.67 -5.51
C MET A 1106 -17.56 13.12 -5.62
N ARG A 1107 -17.38 11.80 -5.51
CA ARG A 1107 -16.06 11.15 -5.69
C ARG A 1107 -15.53 11.32 -7.11
N PHE A 1108 -16.37 11.11 -8.14
CA PHE A 1108 -15.98 11.32 -9.53
C PHE A 1108 -15.63 12.80 -9.84
N ILE A 1109 -16.39 13.74 -9.28
CA ILE A 1109 -16.11 15.19 -9.41
C ILE A 1109 -14.78 15.53 -8.74
N ALA A 1110 -14.58 15.06 -7.51
CA ALA A 1110 -13.37 15.32 -6.77
C ALA A 1110 -12.13 14.79 -7.52
N PHE A 1111 -12.26 13.61 -8.15
CA PHE A 1111 -11.22 13.04 -9.01
C PHE A 1111 -10.94 13.92 -10.23
N THR A 1112 -11.98 14.31 -10.97
CA THR A 1112 -11.84 15.18 -12.15
C THR A 1112 -11.21 16.52 -11.79
N ALA A 1113 -11.69 17.16 -10.71
CA ALA A 1113 -11.19 18.45 -10.25
C ALA A 1113 -9.72 18.36 -9.83
N GLN A 1114 -9.36 17.34 -9.02
CA GLN A 1114 -7.97 17.12 -8.63
C GLN A 1114 -7.07 16.87 -9.84
N PHE A 1115 -7.53 16.09 -10.82
CA PHE A 1115 -6.75 15.82 -12.03
C PHE A 1115 -6.55 17.09 -12.87
N VAL A 1116 -7.60 17.87 -13.15
CA VAL A 1116 -7.48 19.13 -13.91
C VAL A 1116 -6.54 20.08 -13.19
N GLN A 1117 -6.73 20.24 -11.89
CA GLN A 1117 -5.92 21.12 -11.08
C GLN A 1117 -4.44 20.73 -11.07
N ARG A 1118 -4.14 19.43 -11.14
CA ARG A 1118 -2.78 18.89 -11.17
C ARG A 1118 -2.18 18.86 -12.57
N GLU A 1119 -2.86 18.31 -13.56
CA GLU A 1119 -2.23 18.01 -14.85
C GLU A 1119 -2.51 19.09 -15.91
N TYR A 1120 -3.62 19.85 -15.80
CA TYR A 1120 -3.93 20.96 -16.71
C TYR A 1120 -3.38 22.30 -16.21
N ASP A 1121 -3.42 22.50 -14.88
CA ASP A 1121 -2.92 23.69 -14.23
C ASP A 1121 -3.54 25.02 -14.77
N PRO A 1122 -4.78 25.33 -14.38
CA PRO A 1122 -5.49 26.50 -14.89
C PRO A 1122 -4.75 27.82 -14.58
N LEU A 1123 -4.02 27.86 -13.46
CA LEU A 1123 -3.27 29.04 -13.01
C LEU A 1123 -1.90 29.18 -13.70
N GLY A 1124 -1.35 28.10 -14.26
CA GLY A 1124 -0.07 28.07 -14.98
C GLY A 1124 1.16 28.13 -14.08
N PHE A 1125 1.24 27.23 -13.10
CA PHE A 1125 2.40 26.96 -12.24
C PHE A 1125 3.62 26.39 -12.98
#